data_AF-B0C5X0-F1
#
_entry.id   AF-B0C5X0-F1
#
_cell.length_a   1.000
_cell.length_b   1.000
_cell.length_c   1.000
_cell.angle_alpha   90.00
_cell.angle_beta   90.00
_cell.angle_gamma   90.00
#
_symmetry.space_group_name_H-M   'P 1'
#
loop_
_entity.id
_entity.type
_entity.pdbx_description
1 polymer ?
#
loop_
_entity_poly.entity_id
_entity_poly.type
_entity_poly.pdbx_seq_one_letter_code
_entity_poly.pdbx_strand_id
1 'polypeptide(L)'
;MLSISIKVLPLTSATLILLSQYTPAIAASTWMPEFDPGKSVYVDPALSGHPIAPFQFSPKLETQLSQESKEGLRYFVVAAQQGNEPIPSGKPLGVAKVDELLSIWTTRPGFPRENYVVIFWVRKRVSVYKGSVGVNAGKAGREAGVLPARLSSPTGLVIPALKANMPADPEGAMIDIVTNIENQVTSYRETQVRRQRAAKARQEQERVAAQEREQFNQNLQSWLQAFVNALPFVGGMGGIGFILMNGRRRKAKAQKLINEWSTLCQNTSNLYLEVENNELPKLQALPLDIDEMLKAKFDLLVHRLAEFMAWSSVASELVTQAQALLNKGKSRQAIYTLTKDSVIVENNKVPVVLASLRGGIDIAQTLMADELKSGLNDQWQSIKSALSELLSIQQSYLELSQKDIFTVLLKRPEEILDKHIPELNRYGLHQGAFVNSSHGFENWVSEYGQLIQQTELEFTSSQIVNSVENQKKAIEMLDRLASRIQQAVMDKRKCEKVTHQNFSGKKLAEKIAQASTALEQVKTHFPHEPYLRYEANVEKALAVKNEQFPQNHAQFIQAYQQKYFSDALKRLEQTRTLEKDWMMTLTRIVDYPVRLQEKKRMLERQLESIQRRNQALQSRHQVEFGTLAWNSSSLDSLESRIDALEYSVSRAEDEQQRESSSSSSLWSDDSSWNSSSGSDFSSFSGSDYGSSGSDYGSGSGGGDY
;
A
#
# COMPACT_ATOMS: atom_id res chain seq x y z
N MET A 1 34.47 93.76 37.48
CA MET A 1 34.54 92.33 37.79
C MET A 1 33.14 91.74 37.72
N LEU A 2 32.85 90.94 36.70
CA LEU A 2 31.85 89.85 36.73
C LEU A 2 31.89 89.18 35.35
N SER A 3 32.38 87.93 35.33
CA SER A 3 32.48 87.08 34.16
C SER A 3 31.32 86.07 34.23
N ILE A 4 30.50 85.99 33.19
CA ILE A 4 29.43 84.99 33.06
C ILE A 4 29.74 84.16 31.81
N SER A 5 30.21 82.93 32.04
CA SER A 5 30.38 81.87 31.04
C SER A 5 29.04 81.22 30.73
N ILE A 6 28.56 81.34 29.49
CA ILE A 6 27.45 80.52 28.97
C ILE A 6 28.07 79.34 28.23
N LYS A 7 28.02 78.16 28.88
CA LYS A 7 28.35 76.86 28.25
C LYS A 7 27.12 76.37 27.49
N VAL A 8 27.18 76.41 26.16
CA VAL A 8 26.22 75.72 25.29
C VAL A 8 26.62 74.24 25.23
N LEU A 9 25.80 73.38 25.81
CA LEU A 9 26.00 71.93 25.87
C LEU A 9 25.62 71.28 24.50
N PRO A 10 26.38 70.32 23.97
CA PRO A 10 26.03 69.60 22.74
C PRO A 10 25.10 68.44 23.09
N LEU A 11 23.79 68.63 22.90
CA LEU A 11 22.76 67.62 23.18
C LEU A 11 22.19 66.97 21.90
N THR A 12 23.04 66.73 20.89
CA THR A 12 22.61 66.18 19.59
C THR A 12 23.32 64.87 19.17
N SER A 13 24.18 64.30 20.02
CA SER A 13 24.95 63.08 19.67
C SER A 13 24.52 61.79 20.38
N ALA A 14 23.58 61.85 21.33
CA ALA A 14 23.16 60.68 22.12
C ALA A 14 21.99 59.87 21.50
N THR A 15 21.27 60.42 20.52
CA THR A 15 20.08 59.78 19.96
C THR A 15 20.37 58.84 18.78
N LEU A 16 21.59 58.84 18.23
CA LEU A 16 21.96 58.00 17.07
C LEU A 16 22.51 56.61 17.45
N ILE A 17 22.79 56.35 18.73
CA ILE A 17 23.38 55.06 19.20
C ILE A 17 22.30 54.08 19.70
N LEU A 18 21.07 54.54 19.94
CA LEU A 18 19.96 53.69 20.42
C LEU A 18 19.15 52.99 19.32
N LEU A 19 19.47 53.23 18.04
CA LEU A 19 18.81 52.57 16.89
C LEU A 19 19.65 51.43 16.27
N SER A 20 20.86 51.16 16.76
CA SER A 20 21.75 50.15 16.18
C SER A 20 21.62 48.73 16.75
N GLN A 21 20.63 48.45 17.62
CA GLN A 21 20.47 47.14 18.27
C GLN A 21 19.30 46.28 17.76
N TYR A 22 18.59 46.72 16.71
CA TYR A 22 17.62 45.88 16.01
C TYR A 22 18.21 45.37 14.69
N THR A 23 19.26 44.56 14.75
CA THR A 23 19.48 43.61 13.65
C THR A 23 18.36 42.58 13.73
N PRO A 24 17.42 42.53 12.77
CA PRO A 24 16.42 41.47 12.75
C PRO A 24 17.18 40.15 12.78
N ALA A 25 16.81 39.25 13.69
CA ALA A 25 17.35 37.91 13.72
C ALA A 25 17.06 37.27 12.35
N ILE A 26 18.06 37.26 11.48
CA ILE A 26 17.94 36.67 10.15
C ILE A 26 17.65 35.19 10.39
N ALA A 27 16.43 34.77 10.08
CA ALA A 27 16.01 33.39 10.19
C ALA A 27 16.97 32.53 9.36
N ALA A 28 17.82 31.75 10.02
CA ALA A 28 18.73 30.84 9.34
C ALA A 28 17.90 29.88 8.48
N SER A 29 18.06 29.96 7.16
CA SER A 29 17.38 29.06 6.22
C SER A 29 17.92 27.64 6.33
N THR A 30 17.09 26.63 6.00
CA THR A 30 17.57 25.25 5.80
C THR A 30 18.75 25.27 4.84
N TRP A 31 19.84 24.59 5.23
CA TRP A 31 21.08 24.57 4.47
C TRP A 31 20.89 24.02 3.05
N MET A 32 21.56 24.63 2.08
CA MET A 32 21.60 24.19 0.69
C MET A 32 23.05 24.07 0.22
N PRO A 33 23.48 22.89 -0.23
CA PRO A 33 24.82 22.73 -0.76
C PRO A 33 25.00 23.43 -2.11
N GLU A 34 26.22 23.91 -2.36
CA GLU A 34 26.67 24.18 -3.72
C GLU A 34 26.88 22.87 -4.48
N PHE A 35 26.51 22.86 -5.76
CA PHE A 35 26.63 21.68 -6.60
C PHE A 35 28.10 21.37 -6.93
N ASP A 36 28.49 20.12 -6.75
CA ASP A 36 29.78 19.58 -7.14
C ASP A 36 29.56 18.34 -8.05
N PRO A 37 30.04 18.36 -9.32
CA PRO A 37 29.82 17.25 -10.25
C PRO A 37 30.49 15.94 -9.81
N GLY A 38 31.47 15.99 -8.90
CA GLY A 38 32.15 14.82 -8.35
C GLY A 38 31.47 14.23 -7.11
N LYS A 39 30.38 14.82 -6.62
CA LYS A 39 29.69 14.38 -5.39
C LYS A 39 28.23 14.04 -5.63
N SER A 40 27.83 12.89 -5.10
CA SER A 40 26.43 12.45 -5.10
C SER A 40 25.75 12.63 -3.75
N VAL A 41 26.51 12.77 -2.66
CA VAL A 41 25.96 12.84 -1.31
C VAL A 41 26.38 14.14 -0.63
N TYR A 42 25.41 14.85 -0.06
CA TYR A 42 25.60 16.13 0.61
C TYR A 42 24.96 16.07 2.01
N VAL A 43 25.72 16.43 3.04
CA VAL A 43 25.25 16.45 4.43
C VAL A 43 25.51 17.83 5.02
N ASP A 44 24.48 18.40 5.61
CA ASP A 44 24.54 19.67 6.32
C ASP A 44 25.52 19.58 7.50
N PRO A 45 26.49 20.51 7.62
CA PRO A 45 27.39 20.58 8.75
C PRO A 45 26.69 20.60 10.11
N ALA A 46 25.49 21.20 10.21
CA ALA A 46 24.69 21.23 11.42
C ALA A 46 24.09 19.86 11.78
N LEU A 47 23.82 19.00 10.78
CA LEU A 47 23.44 17.61 11.00
C LEU A 47 24.62 16.76 11.44
N SER A 48 25.75 16.84 10.73
CA SER A 48 26.93 16.02 11.01
C SER A 48 27.58 16.38 12.35
N GLY A 49 27.54 17.66 12.73
CA GLY A 49 28.05 18.16 14.01
C GLY A 49 27.02 18.25 15.13
N HIS A 50 25.82 17.68 14.96
CA HIS A 50 24.75 17.83 15.96
C HIS A 50 25.14 17.16 17.29
N PRO A 51 25.02 17.85 18.44
CA PRO A 51 25.63 17.41 19.70
C PRO A 51 25.02 16.13 20.29
N ILE A 52 23.73 15.89 20.04
CA ILE A 52 22.97 14.77 20.64
C ILE A 52 22.72 13.63 19.64
N ALA A 53 22.78 13.95 18.34
CA ALA A 53 22.35 13.04 17.28
C ALA A 53 23.07 13.42 15.98
N PRO A 54 24.40 13.27 15.92
CA PRO A 54 25.14 13.52 14.69
C PRO A 54 24.63 12.56 13.61
N PHE A 55 24.51 13.06 12.38
CA PHE A 55 24.10 12.25 11.24
C PHE A 55 25.13 12.39 10.12
N GLN A 56 25.62 11.27 9.62
CA GLN A 56 26.45 11.19 8.42
C GLN A 56 26.00 9.94 7.65
N PHE A 57 25.97 10.05 6.32
CA PHE A 57 25.79 8.87 5.48
C PHE A 57 27.07 8.04 5.47
N SER A 58 26.94 6.72 5.42
CA SER A 58 28.09 5.85 5.23
C SER A 58 28.68 6.01 3.82
N PRO A 59 29.99 5.76 3.64
CA PRO A 59 30.62 5.72 2.31
C PRO A 59 29.99 4.68 1.36
N LYS A 60 29.26 3.69 1.91
CA LYS A 60 28.57 2.68 1.10
C LYS A 60 27.44 3.29 0.29
N LEU A 61 26.77 4.32 0.82
CA LEU A 61 25.70 5.00 0.08
C LEU A 61 26.22 5.55 -1.24
N GLU A 62 27.33 6.29 -1.22
CA GLU A 62 27.89 6.88 -2.44
C GLU A 62 28.33 5.80 -3.45
N THR A 63 28.89 4.70 -2.95
CA THR A 63 29.19 3.53 -3.77
C THR A 63 27.92 2.94 -4.40
N GLN A 64 26.85 2.78 -3.63
CA GLN A 64 25.59 2.25 -4.13
C GLN A 64 24.93 3.19 -5.14
N LEU A 65 24.89 4.50 -4.88
CA LEU A 65 24.38 5.49 -5.83
C LEU A 65 25.14 5.43 -7.16
N SER A 66 26.45 5.19 -7.13
CA SER A 66 27.25 5.01 -8.35
C SER A 66 26.91 3.71 -9.10
N GLN A 67 26.60 2.62 -8.38
CA GLN A 67 26.22 1.33 -8.97
C GLN A 67 24.81 1.34 -9.56
N GLU A 68 23.87 2.03 -8.91
CA GLU A 68 22.49 2.21 -9.40
C GLU A 68 22.43 3.24 -10.54
N SER A 69 23.50 4.01 -10.78
CA SER A 69 23.58 4.94 -11.91
C SER A 69 23.79 4.23 -13.28
N LYS A 70 23.76 2.89 -13.32
CA LYS A 70 23.97 2.08 -14.54
C LYS A 70 22.96 2.38 -15.64
N GLU A 71 21.73 2.71 -15.29
CA GLU A 71 20.73 3.13 -16.25
C GLU A 71 20.89 4.61 -16.64
N GLY A 72 22.01 5.27 -16.34
CA GLY A 72 22.32 6.60 -16.83
C GLY A 72 21.55 7.74 -16.14
N LEU A 73 20.75 7.45 -15.10
CA LEU A 73 20.27 8.45 -14.15
C LEU A 73 21.35 8.72 -13.10
N ARG A 74 21.66 10.00 -12.85
CA ARG A 74 22.54 10.39 -11.75
C ARG A 74 21.73 10.68 -10.49
N TYR A 75 22.04 9.96 -9.41
CA TYR A 75 21.39 10.13 -8.12
C TYR A 75 22.18 11.11 -7.25
N PHE A 76 21.44 12.05 -6.65
CA PHE A 76 21.96 12.99 -5.66
C PHE A 76 21.11 12.93 -4.39
N VAL A 77 21.75 12.79 -3.23
CA VAL A 77 21.11 12.74 -1.92
C VAL A 77 21.61 13.91 -1.08
N VAL A 78 20.67 14.71 -0.56
CA VAL A 78 20.94 15.85 0.30
C VAL A 78 20.24 15.66 1.63
N ALA A 79 20.99 15.74 2.73
CA ALA A 79 20.46 15.74 4.09
C ALA A 79 20.71 17.10 4.74
N ALA A 80 19.67 17.75 5.24
CA ALA A 80 19.79 19.03 5.95
C ALA A 80 18.97 19.11 7.25
N GLN A 81 19.39 19.99 8.16
CA GLN A 81 18.59 20.36 9.33
C GLN A 81 17.63 21.48 8.95
N GLN A 82 16.38 21.36 9.40
CA GLN A 82 15.38 22.42 9.23
C GLN A 82 15.87 23.73 9.84
N GLY A 83 15.86 24.80 9.04
CA GLY A 83 16.09 26.17 9.48
C GLY A 83 14.88 26.79 10.20
N ASN A 84 14.85 28.12 10.26
CA ASN A 84 13.82 28.91 10.93
C ASN A 84 12.76 29.45 9.95
N GLU A 85 12.79 29.05 8.68
CA GLU A 85 11.79 29.44 7.70
C GLU A 85 10.41 28.87 8.02
N PRO A 86 9.34 29.60 7.67
CA PRO A 86 7.99 29.06 7.77
C PRO A 86 7.85 27.83 6.87
N ILE A 87 7.19 26.79 7.38
CA ILE A 87 6.85 25.61 6.58
C ILE A 87 5.78 26.04 5.56
N PRO A 88 5.99 25.81 4.26
CA PRO A 88 5.00 26.15 3.24
C PRO A 88 3.66 25.44 3.53
N SER A 89 2.55 26.17 3.44
CA SER A 89 1.22 25.57 3.58
C SER A 89 0.97 24.56 2.45
N GLY A 90 0.44 23.39 2.80
CA GLY A 90 0.02 22.38 1.82
C GLY A 90 1.15 21.57 1.15
N LYS A 91 2.42 21.78 1.50
CA LYS A 91 3.56 21.05 0.91
C LYS A 91 4.59 20.61 1.95
N PRO A 92 5.05 19.35 1.95
CA PRO A 92 6.12 18.93 2.85
C PRO A 92 7.41 19.73 2.59
N LEU A 93 8.10 20.13 3.66
CA LEU A 93 9.29 20.98 3.58
C LEU A 93 10.39 20.40 2.67
N GLY A 94 10.63 19.10 2.71
CA GLY A 94 11.61 18.44 1.84
C GLY A 94 11.27 18.61 0.35
N VAL A 95 9.98 18.56 -0.01
CA VAL A 95 9.54 18.78 -1.40
C VAL A 95 9.70 20.25 -1.80
N ALA A 96 9.50 21.19 -0.88
CA ALA A 96 9.77 22.60 -1.19
C ALA A 96 11.27 22.86 -1.37
N LYS A 97 12.12 22.23 -0.54
CA LYS A 97 13.57 22.42 -0.58
C LYS A 97 14.25 21.75 -1.76
N VAL A 98 13.76 20.61 -2.23
CA VAL A 98 14.28 20.01 -3.46
C VAL A 98 14.02 20.89 -4.69
N ASP A 99 12.86 21.54 -4.77
CA ASP A 99 12.53 22.42 -5.89
C ASP A 99 13.37 23.72 -5.86
N GLU A 100 13.55 24.31 -4.67
CA GLU A 100 14.42 25.47 -4.47
C GLU A 100 15.88 25.12 -4.79
N LEU A 101 16.38 23.95 -4.33
CA LEU A 101 17.73 23.48 -4.66
C LEU A 101 17.91 23.31 -6.18
N LEU A 102 16.93 22.69 -6.86
CA LEU A 102 16.98 22.49 -8.31
C LEU A 102 16.98 23.81 -9.10
N SER A 103 16.29 24.85 -8.61
CA SER A 103 16.32 26.17 -9.24
C SER A 103 17.74 26.76 -9.29
N ILE A 104 18.58 26.39 -8.32
CA ILE A 104 19.99 26.79 -8.25
C ILE A 104 20.85 25.81 -9.06
N TRP A 105 20.76 24.51 -8.79
CA TRP A 105 21.63 23.48 -9.34
C TRP A 105 21.52 23.34 -10.86
N THR A 106 20.33 23.50 -11.43
CA THR A 106 20.13 23.39 -12.90
C THR A 106 20.87 24.46 -13.71
N THR A 107 21.26 25.56 -13.07
CA THR A 107 22.07 26.62 -13.69
C THR A 107 23.57 26.38 -13.58
N ARG A 108 24.01 25.40 -12.77
CA ARG A 108 25.42 25.16 -12.48
C ARG A 108 26.08 24.30 -13.57
N PRO A 109 27.33 24.61 -13.97
CA PRO A 109 28.09 23.79 -14.91
C PRO A 109 28.22 22.34 -14.41
N GLY A 110 28.04 21.37 -15.31
CA GLY A 110 28.17 19.94 -15.01
C GLY A 110 26.93 19.28 -14.42
N PHE A 111 25.88 20.03 -14.06
CA PHE A 111 24.63 19.44 -13.59
C PHE A 111 23.90 18.74 -14.75
N PRO A 112 23.50 17.46 -14.62
CA PRO A 112 22.74 16.75 -15.64
C PRO A 112 21.36 17.39 -15.87
N ARG A 113 21.02 17.75 -17.11
CA ARG A 113 19.75 18.43 -17.42
C ARG A 113 18.53 17.49 -17.43
N GLU A 114 18.70 16.29 -17.98
CA GLU A 114 17.57 15.37 -18.21
C GLU A 114 17.63 14.11 -17.34
N ASN A 115 18.83 13.65 -16.97
CA ASN A 115 19.07 12.33 -16.39
C ASN A 115 19.52 12.44 -14.94
N TYR A 116 18.62 12.88 -14.07
CA TYR A 116 18.93 13.06 -12.65
C TYR A 116 17.77 12.65 -11.75
N VAL A 117 18.11 12.33 -10.51
CA VAL A 117 17.16 12.22 -9.40
C VAL A 117 17.80 12.90 -8.19
N VAL A 118 17.12 13.89 -7.62
CA VAL A 118 17.54 14.55 -6.38
C VAL A 118 16.58 14.16 -5.27
N ILE A 119 17.13 13.63 -4.18
CA ILE A 119 16.43 13.28 -2.94
C ILE A 119 16.90 14.26 -1.87
N PHE A 120 15.96 15.00 -1.29
CA PHE A 120 16.23 15.99 -0.25
C PHE A 120 15.51 15.59 1.04
N TRP A 121 16.27 15.18 2.05
CA TRP A 121 15.77 14.93 3.39
C TRP A 121 16.06 16.11 4.32
N VAL A 122 15.02 16.58 5.00
CA VAL A 122 15.10 17.65 6.00
C VAL A 122 14.71 17.08 7.37
N ARG A 123 15.66 17.03 8.30
CA ARG A 123 15.39 16.66 9.71
C ARG A 123 14.78 17.85 10.45
N LYS A 124 13.69 17.63 11.18
CA LYS A 124 13.03 18.68 11.96
C LYS A 124 13.94 19.13 13.10
N ARG A 125 14.11 20.44 13.28
CA ARG A 125 14.92 21.02 14.35
C ARG A 125 14.39 20.64 15.74
N VAL A 126 13.07 20.61 15.90
CA VAL A 126 12.39 20.29 17.16
C VAL A 126 12.35 18.79 17.48
N SER A 127 12.72 17.92 16.53
CA SER A 127 12.65 16.47 16.72
C SER A 127 13.61 15.75 15.78
N VAL A 128 14.68 15.19 16.34
CA VAL A 128 15.71 14.45 15.59
C VAL A 128 15.15 13.20 14.90
N TYR A 129 14.04 12.66 15.40
CA TYR A 129 13.35 11.47 14.86
C TYR A 129 12.23 11.82 13.87
N LYS A 130 12.13 13.08 13.43
CA LYS A 130 11.13 13.46 12.43
C LYS A 130 11.82 14.18 11.30
N GLY A 131 11.37 13.92 10.09
CA GLY A 131 11.85 14.62 8.91
C GLY A 131 10.81 14.71 7.83
N SER A 132 11.17 15.40 6.76
CA SER A 132 10.41 15.49 5.52
C SER A 132 11.35 15.14 4.38
N VAL A 133 10.89 14.32 3.44
CA VAL A 133 11.65 13.96 2.25
C VAL A 133 10.95 14.53 1.03
N GLY A 134 11.70 15.15 0.14
CA GLY A 134 11.31 15.51 -1.21
C GLY A 134 12.13 14.75 -2.22
N VAL A 135 11.52 14.37 -3.33
CA VAL A 135 12.21 13.74 -4.46
C VAL A 135 11.77 14.44 -5.73
N ASN A 136 12.72 14.72 -6.61
CA ASN A 136 12.45 15.28 -7.93
C ASN A 136 13.35 14.58 -8.96
N ALA A 137 12.74 14.20 -10.09
CA ALA A 137 13.43 13.51 -11.17
C ALA A 137 13.44 14.37 -12.44
N GLY A 138 14.55 14.30 -13.17
CA GLY A 138 14.70 14.88 -14.49
C GLY A 138 13.74 14.27 -15.51
N LYS A 139 13.84 14.72 -16.77
CA LYS A 139 12.96 14.27 -17.85
C LYS A 139 12.95 12.74 -18.01
N ALA A 140 14.12 12.09 -18.00
CA ALA A 140 14.19 10.64 -18.20
C ALA A 140 13.50 9.85 -17.07
N GLY A 141 13.67 10.27 -15.81
CA GLY A 141 12.96 9.66 -14.69
C GLY A 141 11.45 9.89 -14.76
N ARG A 142 11.02 11.10 -15.16
CA ARG A 142 9.59 11.41 -15.34
C ARG A 142 8.95 10.60 -16.47
N GLU A 143 9.64 10.43 -17.60
CA GLU A 143 9.19 9.58 -18.72
C GLU A 143 9.04 8.12 -18.30
N ALA A 144 9.87 7.66 -17.35
CA ALA A 144 9.77 6.33 -16.75
C ALA A 144 8.66 6.18 -15.67
N GLY A 145 7.92 7.24 -15.37
CA GLY A 145 6.81 7.21 -14.40
C GLY A 145 7.16 7.68 -12.99
N VAL A 146 8.35 8.27 -12.77
CA VAL A 146 8.74 8.92 -11.50
C VAL A 146 8.06 10.29 -11.40
N LEU A 147 6.73 10.27 -11.28
CA LEU A 147 5.86 11.45 -11.24
C LEU A 147 5.52 11.86 -9.81
N PRO A 148 5.20 13.14 -9.54
CA PRO A 148 4.83 13.61 -8.20
C PRO A 148 3.75 12.75 -7.51
N ALA A 149 2.68 12.39 -8.24
CA ALA A 149 1.61 11.54 -7.72
C ALA A 149 2.10 10.13 -7.32
N ARG A 150 3.06 9.57 -8.07
CA ARG A 150 3.65 8.26 -7.77
C ARG A 150 4.64 8.34 -6.61
N LEU A 151 5.34 9.46 -6.45
CA LEU A 151 6.22 9.71 -5.30
C LEU A 151 5.43 9.87 -4.01
N SER A 152 4.28 10.55 -4.04
CA SER A 152 3.43 10.80 -2.86
C SER A 152 2.45 9.67 -2.53
N SER A 153 2.28 8.68 -3.39
CA SER A 153 1.34 7.58 -3.18
C SER A 153 1.74 6.72 -1.96
N PRO A 154 0.78 6.25 -1.14
CA PRO A 154 1.04 5.29 -0.06
C PRO A 154 1.73 4.00 -0.51
N THR A 155 1.50 3.57 -1.76
CA THR A 155 2.13 2.43 -2.45
C THR A 155 3.15 2.88 -3.50
N GLY A 156 3.59 4.13 -3.38
CA GLY A 156 4.50 4.80 -4.29
C GLY A 156 5.96 4.44 -4.08
N LEU A 157 6.85 5.27 -4.61
CA LEU A 157 8.29 5.03 -4.56
C LEU A 157 8.93 5.50 -3.25
N VAL A 158 8.31 6.51 -2.60
CA VAL A 158 8.89 7.17 -1.41
C VAL A 158 8.22 6.71 -0.11
N ILE A 159 6.90 6.76 -0.02
CA ILE A 159 6.19 6.51 1.24
C ILE A 159 6.47 5.12 1.84
N PRO A 160 6.50 4.01 1.07
CA PRO A 160 6.86 2.70 1.62
C PRO A 160 8.28 2.67 2.22
N ALA A 161 9.27 3.22 1.53
CA ALA A 161 10.65 3.31 2.00
C ALA A 161 10.76 4.13 3.30
N LEU A 162 10.01 5.24 3.39
CA LEU A 162 9.96 6.03 4.62
C LEU A 162 9.28 5.26 5.76
N LYS A 163 8.18 4.55 5.49
CA LYS A 163 7.46 3.78 6.52
C LYS A 163 8.31 2.62 7.07
N ALA A 164 9.08 1.97 6.21
CA ALA A 164 9.92 0.84 6.59
C ALA A 164 11.12 1.26 7.45
N ASN A 165 11.78 2.37 7.07
CA ASN A 165 13.08 2.72 7.63
C ASN A 165 13.05 3.90 8.61
N MET A 166 12.12 4.85 8.45
CA MET A 166 12.11 6.06 9.29
C MET A 166 11.36 5.84 10.61
N PRO A 167 11.86 6.41 11.73
CA PRO A 167 13.03 7.30 11.82
C PRO A 167 14.35 6.60 12.18
N ALA A 168 14.35 5.28 12.31
CA ALA A 168 15.49 4.52 12.82
C ALA A 168 16.69 4.54 11.87
N ASP A 169 16.44 4.47 10.56
CA ASP A 169 17.47 4.37 9.53
C ASP A 169 17.19 5.32 8.33
N PRO A 170 17.56 6.61 8.43
CA PRO A 170 17.40 7.54 7.32
C PRO A 170 18.25 7.17 6.09
N GLU A 171 19.38 6.49 6.27
CA GLU A 171 20.22 6.06 5.15
C GLU A 171 19.55 4.93 4.36
N GLY A 172 19.07 3.89 5.05
CA GLY A 172 18.27 2.82 4.46
C GLY A 172 17.03 3.35 3.74
N ALA A 173 16.38 4.38 4.29
CA ALA A 173 15.27 5.06 3.61
C ALA A 173 15.68 5.67 2.25
N MET A 174 16.85 6.32 2.15
CA MET A 174 17.33 6.89 0.89
C MET A 174 17.70 5.79 -0.11
N ILE A 175 18.34 4.72 0.38
CA ILE A 175 18.72 3.56 -0.44
C ILE A 175 17.47 2.92 -1.05
N ASP A 176 16.44 2.65 -0.26
CA ASP A 176 15.20 2.05 -0.74
C ASP A 176 14.46 2.93 -1.75
N ILE A 177 14.49 4.27 -1.56
CA ILE A 177 13.92 5.20 -2.54
C ILE A 177 14.66 5.09 -3.88
N VAL A 178 15.99 5.05 -3.85
CA VAL A 178 16.82 4.90 -5.06
C VAL A 178 16.53 3.58 -5.75
N THR A 179 16.53 2.47 -5.00
CA THR A 179 16.21 1.13 -5.51
C THR A 179 14.80 1.09 -6.13
N ASN A 180 13.79 1.67 -5.48
CA ASN A 180 12.43 1.73 -6.01
C ASN A 180 12.35 2.52 -7.33
N ILE A 181 13.06 3.64 -7.41
CA ILE A 181 13.12 4.46 -8.63
C ILE A 181 13.85 3.71 -9.75
N GLU A 182 14.97 3.07 -9.44
CA GLU A 182 15.74 2.32 -10.42
C GLU A 182 14.93 1.15 -10.99
N ASN A 183 14.26 0.36 -10.14
CA ASN A 183 13.37 -0.72 -10.58
C ASN A 183 12.25 -0.21 -11.51
N GLN A 184 11.68 0.96 -11.21
CA GLN A 184 10.68 1.62 -12.06
C GLN A 184 11.27 2.03 -13.43
N VAL A 185 12.50 2.54 -13.45
CA VAL A 185 13.18 2.97 -14.68
C VAL A 185 13.58 1.77 -15.54
N THR A 186 14.12 0.73 -14.92
CA THR A 186 14.48 -0.53 -15.58
C THR A 186 13.26 -1.19 -16.23
N SER A 187 12.16 -1.35 -15.48
CA SER A 187 10.93 -1.93 -16.03
C SER A 187 10.34 -1.13 -17.20
N TYR A 188 10.43 0.20 -17.15
CA TYR A 188 10.03 1.06 -18.26
C TYR A 188 10.89 0.84 -19.51
N ARG A 189 12.22 0.76 -19.34
CA ARG A 189 13.15 0.53 -20.45
C ARG A 189 13.00 -0.83 -21.09
N GLU A 190 12.84 -1.87 -20.28
CA GLU A 190 12.54 -3.21 -20.77
C GLU A 190 11.25 -3.21 -21.62
N THR A 191 10.23 -2.48 -21.17
CA THR A 191 8.99 -2.31 -21.92
C THR A 191 9.23 -1.59 -23.26
N GLN A 192 10.05 -0.54 -23.29
CA GLN A 192 10.40 0.18 -24.52
C GLN A 192 11.20 -0.70 -25.49
N VAL A 193 12.18 -1.45 -25.00
CA VAL A 193 12.95 -2.41 -25.81
C VAL A 193 12.03 -3.49 -26.39
N ARG A 194 11.09 -4.03 -25.60
CA ARG A 194 10.09 -4.98 -26.09
C ARG A 194 9.20 -4.37 -27.17
N ARG A 195 8.74 -3.13 -27.00
CA ARG A 195 7.95 -2.41 -28.02
C ARG A 195 8.73 -2.19 -29.31
N GLN A 196 10.00 -1.81 -29.22
CA GLN A 196 10.86 -1.64 -30.40
C GLN A 196 11.13 -2.97 -31.11
N ARG A 197 11.39 -4.04 -30.36
CA ARG A 197 11.55 -5.40 -30.93
C ARG A 197 10.27 -5.88 -31.62
N ALA A 198 9.11 -5.65 -31.00
CA ALA A 198 7.82 -5.98 -31.60
C ALA A 198 7.55 -5.16 -32.88
N ALA A 199 7.89 -3.86 -32.88
CA ALA A 199 7.76 -3.02 -34.06
C ALA A 199 8.67 -3.47 -35.21
N LYS A 200 9.93 -3.82 -34.92
CA LYS A 200 10.85 -4.38 -35.92
C LYS A 200 10.38 -5.74 -36.44
N ALA A 201 9.87 -6.61 -35.57
CA ALA A 201 9.31 -7.90 -35.97
C ALA A 201 8.09 -7.74 -36.90
N ARG A 202 7.23 -6.75 -36.64
CA ARG A 202 6.11 -6.41 -37.54
C ARG A 202 6.59 -5.93 -38.90
N GLN A 203 7.59 -5.05 -38.93
CA GLN A 203 8.18 -4.58 -40.19
C GLN A 203 8.77 -5.74 -41.00
N GLU A 204 9.46 -6.68 -40.35
CA GLU A 204 10.02 -7.85 -41.04
C GLU A 204 8.92 -8.79 -41.54
N GLN A 205 7.88 -9.04 -40.74
CA GLN A 205 6.71 -9.81 -41.18
C GLN A 205 6.00 -9.16 -42.37
N GLU A 206 5.89 -7.83 -42.40
CA GLU A 206 5.33 -7.10 -43.54
C GLU A 206 6.20 -7.21 -44.79
N ARG A 207 7.54 -7.20 -44.65
CA ARG A 207 8.47 -7.40 -45.76
C ARG A 207 8.40 -8.81 -46.32
N VAL A 208 8.41 -9.83 -45.47
CA VAL A 208 8.27 -11.23 -45.89
C VAL A 208 6.90 -11.45 -46.55
N ALA A 209 5.82 -10.93 -45.96
CA ALA A 209 4.49 -11.02 -46.54
C ALA A 209 4.38 -10.26 -47.88
N ALA A 210 5.15 -9.19 -48.09
CA ALA A 210 5.22 -8.50 -49.38
C ALA A 210 5.99 -9.33 -50.43
N GLN A 211 7.12 -9.93 -50.07
CA GLN A 211 7.87 -10.83 -50.96
C GLN A 211 7.07 -12.07 -51.35
N GLU A 212 6.35 -12.68 -50.41
CA GLU A 212 5.45 -13.80 -50.71
C GLU A 212 4.31 -13.40 -51.65
N ARG A 213 3.81 -12.15 -51.58
CA ARG A 213 2.82 -11.63 -52.54
C ARG A 213 3.39 -11.57 -53.95
N GLU A 214 4.62 -11.12 -54.10
CA GLU A 214 5.28 -11.03 -55.41
C GLU A 214 5.49 -12.43 -56.02
N GLN A 215 6.02 -13.37 -55.25
CA GLN A 215 6.20 -14.76 -55.70
C GLN A 215 4.87 -15.44 -56.03
N PHE A 216 3.85 -15.24 -55.19
CA PHE A 216 2.53 -15.79 -55.44
C PHE A 216 1.88 -15.20 -56.70
N ASN A 217 2.01 -13.89 -56.93
CA ASN A 217 1.43 -13.25 -58.11
C ASN A 217 2.10 -13.71 -59.42
N GLN A 218 3.41 -13.95 -59.39
CA GLN A 218 4.16 -14.56 -60.50
C GLN A 218 3.68 -16.00 -60.77
N ASN A 219 3.52 -16.82 -59.73
CA ASN A 219 3.02 -18.19 -59.86
C ASN A 219 1.55 -18.27 -60.29
N LEU A 220 0.72 -17.30 -59.89
CA LEU A 220 -0.68 -17.27 -60.27
C LEU A 220 -0.86 -16.86 -61.74
N GLN A 221 -0.04 -15.94 -62.26
CA GLN A 221 -0.02 -15.63 -63.70
C GLN A 221 0.42 -16.83 -64.55
N SER A 222 1.47 -17.56 -64.14
CA SER A 222 1.93 -18.75 -64.87
C SER A 222 0.89 -19.88 -64.84
N TRP A 223 0.23 -20.09 -63.70
CA TRP A 223 -0.86 -21.07 -63.59
C TRP A 223 -2.09 -20.68 -64.42
N LEU A 224 -2.50 -19.40 -64.43
CA LEU A 224 -3.60 -18.93 -65.26
C LEU A 224 -3.32 -19.10 -66.77
N GLN A 225 -2.09 -18.84 -67.22
CA GLN A 225 -1.71 -19.11 -68.62
C GLN A 225 -1.76 -20.60 -68.95
N ALA A 226 -1.27 -21.48 -68.06
CA ALA A 226 -1.37 -22.92 -68.24
C ALA A 226 -2.83 -23.40 -68.28
N PHE A 227 -3.70 -22.83 -67.45
CA PHE A 227 -5.12 -23.19 -67.41
C PHE A 227 -5.88 -22.71 -68.65
N VAL A 228 -5.62 -21.48 -69.13
CA VAL A 228 -6.19 -20.94 -70.39
C VAL A 228 -5.77 -21.78 -71.59
N ASN A 229 -4.54 -22.30 -71.62
CA ASN A 229 -4.06 -23.16 -72.69
C ASN A 229 -4.58 -24.61 -72.61
N ALA A 230 -4.99 -25.10 -71.44
CA ALA A 230 -5.54 -26.44 -71.25
C ALA A 230 -7.07 -26.54 -71.46
N LEU A 231 -7.76 -25.39 -71.54
CA LEU A 231 -9.21 -25.28 -71.67
C LEU A 231 -9.84 -25.86 -72.96
N PRO A 232 -9.13 -26.12 -74.07
CA PRO A 232 -9.76 -26.77 -75.23
C PRO A 232 -10.11 -28.26 -75.06
N PHE A 233 -9.61 -28.97 -74.03
CA PHE A 233 -9.63 -30.44 -74.01
C PHE A 233 -10.67 -31.12 -73.11
N VAL A 234 -11.42 -30.41 -72.25
CA VAL A 234 -12.39 -31.05 -71.34
C VAL A 234 -13.71 -30.27 -71.27
N GLY A 235 -14.68 -30.64 -72.12
CA GLY A 235 -16.14 -30.51 -71.91
C GLY A 235 -16.67 -29.30 -71.11
N GLY A 236 -16.29 -28.09 -71.52
CA GLY A 236 -16.12 -26.91 -70.65
C GLY A 236 -17.32 -26.07 -70.22
N MET A 237 -18.55 -26.56 -70.09
CA MET A 237 -19.68 -25.71 -69.62
C MET A 237 -20.33 -26.12 -68.29
N GLY A 238 -20.27 -27.39 -67.88
CA GLY A 238 -20.91 -27.85 -66.63
C GLY A 238 -20.06 -27.65 -65.35
N GLY A 239 -18.76 -27.96 -65.41
CA GLY A 239 -17.87 -27.94 -64.23
C GLY A 239 -17.52 -26.54 -63.73
N ILE A 240 -17.38 -25.57 -64.64
CA ILE A 240 -17.07 -24.18 -64.31
C ILE A 240 -18.24 -23.52 -63.57
N GLY A 241 -19.49 -23.84 -63.95
CA GLY A 241 -20.69 -23.39 -63.26
C GLY A 241 -20.77 -23.89 -61.81
N PHE A 242 -20.45 -25.16 -61.55
CA PHE A 242 -20.47 -25.75 -60.22
C PHE A 242 -19.36 -25.21 -59.30
N ILE A 243 -18.16 -24.99 -59.84
CA ILE A 243 -17.03 -24.40 -59.09
C ILE A 243 -17.32 -22.93 -58.75
N LEU A 244 -17.87 -22.15 -59.69
CA LEU A 244 -18.23 -20.75 -59.46
C LEU A 244 -19.41 -20.61 -58.46
N MET A 245 -20.44 -21.46 -58.54
CA MET A 245 -21.56 -21.45 -57.59
C MET A 245 -21.10 -21.80 -56.16
N ASN A 246 -20.25 -22.82 -56.00
CA ASN A 246 -19.73 -23.19 -54.69
C ASN A 246 -18.77 -22.13 -54.12
N GLY A 247 -18.00 -21.45 -54.97
CA GLY A 247 -17.19 -20.29 -54.58
C GLY A 247 -18.02 -19.15 -54.01
N ARG A 248 -19.12 -18.77 -54.69
CA ARG A 248 -20.04 -17.71 -54.22
C ARG A 248 -20.70 -18.05 -52.89
N ARG A 249 -21.19 -19.28 -52.71
CA ARG A 249 -21.79 -19.74 -51.44
C ARG A 249 -20.80 -19.70 -50.27
N ARG A 250 -19.56 -20.13 -50.49
CA ARG A 250 -18.50 -20.07 -49.47
C ARG A 250 -18.08 -18.64 -49.14
N LYS A 251 -17.98 -17.77 -50.14
CA LYS A 251 -17.69 -16.34 -49.93
C LYS A 251 -18.78 -15.67 -49.10
N ALA A 252 -20.05 -15.95 -49.41
CA ALA A 252 -21.19 -15.47 -48.63
C ALA A 252 -21.18 -15.98 -47.19
N LYS A 253 -20.88 -17.28 -46.97
CA LYS A 253 -20.76 -17.87 -45.63
C LYS A 253 -19.61 -17.25 -44.83
N ALA A 254 -18.45 -17.06 -45.46
CA ALA A 254 -17.29 -16.41 -44.83
C ALA A 254 -17.61 -14.96 -44.44
N GLN A 255 -18.21 -14.20 -45.35
CA GLN A 255 -18.61 -12.82 -45.07
C GLN A 255 -19.64 -12.75 -43.94
N LYS A 256 -20.61 -13.68 -43.90
CA LYS A 256 -21.59 -13.77 -42.82
C LYS A 256 -20.90 -14.00 -41.47
N LEU A 257 -19.98 -14.95 -41.38
CA LEU A 257 -19.22 -15.21 -40.15
C LEU A 257 -18.35 -14.02 -39.73
N ILE A 258 -17.67 -13.37 -40.69
CA ILE A 258 -16.88 -12.16 -40.40
C ILE A 258 -17.77 -11.05 -39.86
N ASN A 259 -18.94 -10.83 -40.46
CA ASN A 259 -19.88 -9.82 -39.98
C ASN A 259 -20.39 -10.17 -38.57
N GLU A 260 -20.74 -11.44 -38.30
CA GLU A 260 -21.15 -11.89 -36.96
C GLU A 260 -20.06 -11.64 -35.91
N TRP A 261 -18.81 -12.02 -36.19
CA TRP A 261 -17.69 -11.79 -35.29
C TRP A 261 -17.33 -10.31 -35.15
N SER A 262 -17.42 -9.53 -36.24
CA SER A 262 -17.19 -8.08 -36.20
C SER A 262 -18.22 -7.38 -35.33
N THR A 263 -19.51 -7.73 -35.47
CA THR A 263 -20.57 -7.21 -34.60
C THR A 263 -20.33 -7.60 -33.15
N LEU A 264 -19.91 -8.84 -32.89
CA LEU A 264 -19.54 -9.28 -31.55
C LEU A 264 -18.39 -8.44 -30.98
N CYS A 265 -17.29 -8.27 -31.71
CA CYS A 265 -16.15 -7.45 -31.28
C CYS A 265 -16.52 -5.98 -31.06
N GLN A 266 -17.37 -5.39 -31.92
CA GLN A 266 -17.86 -4.02 -31.76
C GLN A 266 -18.72 -3.87 -30.51
N ASN A 267 -19.65 -4.80 -30.27
CA ASN A 267 -20.47 -4.81 -29.07
C ASN A 267 -19.57 -4.94 -27.82
N THR A 268 -18.65 -5.89 -27.81
CA THR A 268 -17.65 -6.10 -26.75
C THR A 268 -16.83 -4.83 -26.48
N SER A 269 -16.37 -4.15 -27.53
CA SER A 269 -15.60 -2.89 -27.40
C SER A 269 -16.45 -1.76 -26.81
N ASN A 270 -17.70 -1.60 -27.26
CA ASN A 270 -18.60 -0.58 -26.73
C ASN A 270 -18.92 -0.83 -25.25
N LEU A 271 -19.12 -2.10 -24.88
CA LEU A 271 -19.37 -2.53 -23.51
C LEU A 271 -18.16 -2.31 -22.60
N TYR A 272 -16.95 -2.56 -23.11
CA TYR A 272 -15.72 -2.20 -22.38
C TYR A 272 -15.64 -0.69 -22.15
N LEU A 273 -15.86 0.12 -23.19
CA LEU A 273 -15.84 1.58 -23.07
C LEU A 273 -16.90 2.09 -22.09
N GLU A 274 -18.06 1.44 -22.02
CA GLU A 274 -19.09 1.75 -21.03
C GLU A 274 -18.59 1.50 -19.60
N VAL A 275 -17.96 0.35 -19.35
CA VAL A 275 -17.39 0.03 -18.03
C VAL A 275 -16.22 0.96 -17.69
N GLU A 276 -15.30 1.18 -18.63
CA GLU A 276 -14.11 2.02 -18.42
C GLU A 276 -14.48 3.48 -18.15
N ASN A 277 -15.45 4.04 -18.87
CA ASN A 277 -15.81 5.44 -18.73
C ASN A 277 -16.81 5.71 -17.60
N ASN A 278 -17.74 4.79 -17.34
CA ASN A 278 -18.84 5.05 -16.39
C ASN A 278 -18.65 4.34 -15.05
N GLU A 279 -18.16 3.11 -15.04
CA GLU A 279 -18.20 2.27 -13.83
C GLU A 279 -16.84 2.15 -13.14
N LEU A 280 -15.76 2.04 -13.90
CA LEU A 280 -14.41 1.93 -13.35
C LEU A 280 -14.02 3.15 -12.49
N PRO A 281 -14.35 4.41 -12.86
CA PRO A 281 -14.07 5.57 -12.00
C PRO A 281 -14.87 5.52 -10.69
N LYS A 282 -16.13 5.05 -10.72
CA LYS A 282 -16.96 4.88 -9.51
C LYS A 282 -16.34 3.86 -8.56
N LEU A 283 -15.81 2.76 -9.12
CA LEU A 283 -15.14 1.71 -8.35
C LEU A 283 -13.77 2.16 -7.82
N GLN A 284 -13.00 2.95 -8.59
CA GLN A 284 -11.72 3.52 -8.13
C GLN A 284 -11.89 4.55 -7.02
N ALA A 285 -13.06 5.20 -6.94
CA ALA A 285 -13.39 6.13 -5.87
C ALA A 285 -13.77 5.43 -4.54
N LEU A 286 -13.88 4.09 -4.53
CA LEU A 286 -14.19 3.34 -3.31
C LEU A 286 -12.99 3.29 -2.36
N PRO A 287 -13.18 3.53 -1.06
CA PRO A 287 -12.17 3.28 -0.05
C PRO A 287 -12.00 1.77 0.16
N LEU A 288 -11.16 1.14 -0.67
CA LEU A 288 -10.88 -0.31 -0.65
C LEU A 288 -10.16 -0.79 0.63
N ASP A 289 -9.68 0.12 1.48
CA ASP A 289 -8.97 -0.19 2.72
C ASP A 289 -9.89 -0.63 3.88
N ILE A 290 -11.22 -0.57 3.71
CA ILE A 290 -12.17 -0.77 4.81
C ILE A 290 -12.68 -2.23 4.91
N ASP A 291 -12.71 -2.98 3.81
CA ASP A 291 -13.30 -4.33 3.78
C ASP A 291 -12.54 -5.29 2.84
N GLU A 292 -11.94 -6.33 3.42
CA GLU A 292 -11.25 -7.41 2.68
C GLU A 292 -12.16 -8.12 1.67
N MET A 293 -13.45 -8.26 1.97
CA MET A 293 -14.41 -8.90 1.07
C MET A 293 -14.67 -8.03 -0.16
N LEU A 294 -14.82 -6.71 0.03
CA LEU A 294 -15.02 -5.77 -1.08
C LEU A 294 -13.78 -5.73 -1.97
N LYS A 295 -12.59 -5.71 -1.37
CA LYS A 295 -11.32 -5.80 -2.08
C LYS A 295 -11.21 -7.09 -2.89
N ALA A 296 -11.53 -8.25 -2.32
CA ALA A 296 -11.49 -9.52 -3.03
C ALA A 296 -12.47 -9.58 -4.23
N LYS A 297 -13.68 -9.00 -4.09
CA LYS A 297 -14.65 -8.89 -5.19
C LYS A 297 -14.17 -7.93 -6.28
N PHE A 298 -13.57 -6.80 -5.90
CA PHE A 298 -12.97 -5.86 -6.84
C PHE A 298 -11.81 -6.50 -7.61
N ASP A 299 -10.92 -7.22 -6.92
CA ASP A 299 -9.80 -7.94 -7.55
C ASP A 299 -10.30 -9.00 -8.55
N LEU A 300 -11.38 -9.71 -8.21
CA LEU A 300 -12.04 -10.67 -9.11
C LEU A 300 -12.62 -9.98 -10.35
N LEU A 301 -13.26 -8.83 -10.19
CA LEU A 301 -13.79 -8.03 -11.30
C LEU A 301 -12.67 -7.56 -12.22
N VAL A 302 -11.58 -7.00 -11.67
CA VAL A 302 -10.41 -6.54 -12.45
C VAL A 302 -9.79 -7.71 -13.22
N HIS A 303 -9.71 -8.89 -12.60
CA HIS A 303 -9.21 -10.09 -13.26
C HIS A 303 -10.09 -10.51 -14.44
N ARG A 304 -11.41 -10.56 -14.26
CA ARG A 304 -12.37 -10.89 -15.32
C ARG A 304 -12.34 -9.86 -16.46
N LEU A 305 -12.21 -8.58 -16.15
CA LEU A 305 -12.02 -7.52 -17.14
C LEU A 305 -10.74 -7.71 -17.94
N ALA A 306 -9.64 -8.07 -17.29
CA ALA A 306 -8.38 -8.35 -17.97
C ALA A 306 -8.48 -9.57 -18.92
N GLU A 307 -9.09 -10.67 -18.46
CA GLU A 307 -9.38 -11.85 -19.29
C GLU A 307 -10.23 -11.48 -20.50
N PHE A 308 -11.33 -10.78 -20.27
CA PHE A 308 -12.24 -10.34 -21.33
C PHE A 308 -11.54 -9.47 -22.38
N MET A 309 -10.66 -8.56 -21.96
CA MET A 309 -9.89 -7.71 -22.88
C MET A 309 -8.88 -8.50 -23.69
N ALA A 310 -8.19 -9.46 -23.07
CA ALA A 310 -7.28 -10.35 -23.79
C ALA A 310 -8.05 -11.16 -24.84
N TRP A 311 -9.22 -11.70 -24.48
CA TRP A 311 -10.08 -12.47 -25.39
C TRP A 311 -10.61 -11.60 -26.55
N SER A 312 -11.02 -10.37 -26.25
CA SER A 312 -11.51 -9.41 -27.25
C SER A 312 -10.43 -9.03 -28.25
N SER A 313 -9.20 -8.77 -27.79
CA SER A 313 -8.06 -8.47 -28.67
C SER A 313 -7.77 -9.62 -29.62
N VAL A 314 -7.77 -10.86 -29.12
CA VAL A 314 -7.54 -12.06 -29.93
C VAL A 314 -8.66 -12.26 -30.95
N ALA A 315 -9.93 -12.05 -30.55
CA ALA A 315 -11.07 -12.12 -31.46
C ALA A 315 -10.97 -11.08 -32.60
N SER A 316 -10.54 -9.86 -32.31
CA SER A 316 -10.32 -8.82 -33.31
C SER A 316 -9.22 -9.19 -34.32
N GLU A 317 -8.13 -9.80 -33.83
CA GLU A 317 -7.06 -10.32 -34.69
C GLU A 317 -7.57 -11.43 -35.62
N LEU A 318 -8.36 -12.38 -35.12
CA LEU A 318 -8.98 -13.44 -35.94
C LEU A 318 -9.87 -12.86 -37.04
N VAL A 319 -10.70 -11.86 -36.72
CA VAL A 319 -11.57 -11.18 -37.70
C VAL A 319 -10.74 -10.53 -38.80
N THR A 320 -9.67 -9.83 -38.41
CA THR A 320 -8.77 -9.15 -39.35
C THR A 320 -8.07 -10.15 -40.28
N GLN A 321 -7.59 -11.27 -39.73
CA GLN A 321 -6.97 -12.35 -40.49
C GLN A 321 -7.98 -13.01 -41.45
N ALA A 322 -9.19 -13.32 -40.98
CA ALA A 322 -10.25 -13.91 -41.79
C ALA A 322 -10.68 -12.97 -42.94
N GLN A 323 -10.79 -11.66 -42.69
CA GLN A 323 -11.08 -10.67 -43.72
C GLN A 323 -9.96 -10.58 -44.76
N ALA A 324 -8.69 -10.62 -44.33
CA ALA A 324 -7.56 -10.66 -45.24
C ALA A 324 -7.55 -11.93 -46.11
N LEU A 325 -7.89 -13.09 -45.54
CA LEU A 325 -8.05 -14.35 -46.28
C LEU A 325 -9.21 -14.29 -47.27
N LEU A 326 -10.33 -13.69 -46.88
CA LEU A 326 -11.49 -13.52 -47.76
C LEU A 326 -11.19 -12.60 -48.94
N ASN A 327 -10.48 -11.49 -48.71
CA ASN A 327 -10.04 -10.56 -49.76
C ASN A 327 -9.10 -11.23 -50.76
N LYS A 328 -8.31 -12.22 -50.31
CA LYS A 328 -7.45 -13.08 -51.17
C LYS A 328 -8.23 -14.20 -51.89
N GLY A 329 -9.56 -14.26 -51.77
CA GLY A 329 -10.38 -15.33 -52.36
C GLY A 329 -10.32 -16.67 -51.61
N LYS A 330 -9.64 -16.74 -50.46
CA LYS A 330 -9.45 -17.98 -49.68
C LYS A 330 -10.59 -18.20 -48.68
N SER A 331 -11.84 -18.21 -49.14
CA SER A 331 -13.02 -18.28 -48.26
C SER A 331 -13.07 -19.50 -47.35
N ARG A 332 -12.51 -20.65 -47.76
CA ARG A 332 -12.45 -21.86 -46.91
C ARG A 332 -11.52 -21.67 -45.70
N GLN A 333 -10.38 -21.03 -45.89
CA GLN A 333 -9.44 -20.73 -44.81
C GLN A 333 -10.03 -19.66 -43.87
N ALA A 334 -10.66 -18.62 -44.42
CA ALA A 334 -11.36 -17.62 -43.61
C ALA A 334 -12.44 -18.25 -42.70
N ILE A 335 -13.21 -19.21 -43.23
CA ILE A 335 -14.19 -19.96 -42.42
C ILE A 335 -13.48 -20.81 -41.35
N TYR A 336 -12.39 -21.50 -41.72
CA TYR A 336 -11.65 -22.36 -40.80
C TYR A 336 -11.05 -21.56 -39.63
N THR A 337 -10.44 -20.40 -39.92
CA THR A 337 -9.88 -19.50 -38.90
C THR A 337 -10.91 -18.99 -37.89
N LEU A 338 -12.16 -18.80 -38.31
CA LEU A 338 -13.24 -18.37 -37.42
C LEU A 338 -14.00 -19.49 -36.73
N THR A 339 -13.67 -20.77 -36.97
CA THR A 339 -14.44 -21.91 -36.45
C THR A 339 -13.60 -23.05 -35.85
N LYS A 340 -12.36 -23.24 -36.30
CA LYS A 340 -11.56 -24.44 -35.97
C LYS A 340 -10.14 -24.16 -35.52
N ASP A 341 -9.61 -22.97 -35.75
CA ASP A 341 -8.27 -22.63 -35.24
C ASP A 341 -8.32 -22.54 -33.71
N SER A 342 -7.37 -23.21 -33.05
CA SER A 342 -7.06 -22.96 -31.66
C SER A 342 -6.22 -21.69 -31.58
N VAL A 343 -6.50 -20.86 -30.57
CA VAL A 343 -5.82 -19.59 -30.39
C VAL A 343 -5.33 -19.48 -28.96
N ILE A 344 -4.06 -19.10 -28.82
CA ILE A 344 -3.43 -18.88 -27.53
C ILE A 344 -3.71 -17.44 -27.13
N VAL A 345 -4.43 -17.28 -26.03
CA VAL A 345 -4.62 -15.99 -25.36
C VAL A 345 -3.44 -15.80 -24.41
N GLU A 346 -2.64 -14.77 -24.66
CA GLU A 346 -1.48 -14.40 -23.85
C GLU A 346 -1.70 -13.09 -23.08
N ASN A 347 -1.01 -12.96 -21.95
CA ASN A 347 -0.96 -11.76 -21.11
C ASN A 347 -0.61 -10.45 -21.78
N ASN A 348 0.20 -10.49 -22.83
CA ASN A 348 0.70 -9.28 -23.48
C ASN A 348 -0.41 -8.46 -24.17
N LYS A 349 -1.64 -8.98 -24.19
CA LYS A 349 -2.84 -8.34 -24.73
C LYS A 349 -3.66 -7.54 -23.71
N VAL A 350 -3.30 -7.58 -22.42
CA VAL A 350 -4.01 -6.82 -21.37
C VAL A 350 -3.55 -5.35 -21.36
N PRO A 351 -4.47 -4.36 -21.36
CA PRO A 351 -4.11 -2.95 -21.21
C PRO A 351 -3.30 -2.68 -19.95
N VAL A 352 -2.29 -1.81 -20.06
CA VAL A 352 -1.37 -1.45 -18.95
C VAL A 352 -2.12 -0.95 -17.71
N VAL A 353 -3.23 -0.24 -17.90
CA VAL A 353 -4.06 0.27 -16.80
C VAL A 353 -4.57 -0.90 -15.95
N LEU A 354 -5.15 -1.94 -16.56
CA LEU A 354 -5.62 -3.12 -15.83
C LEU A 354 -4.46 -3.96 -15.27
N ALA A 355 -3.37 -4.10 -16.02
CA ALA A 355 -2.17 -4.79 -15.55
C ALA A 355 -1.52 -4.11 -14.33
N SER A 356 -1.65 -2.79 -14.21
CA SER A 356 -1.14 -2.01 -13.08
C SER A 356 -2.00 -2.12 -11.82
N LEU A 357 -3.28 -2.49 -11.96
CA LEU A 357 -4.20 -2.63 -10.82
C LEU A 357 -3.95 -3.91 -10.02
N ARG A 358 -3.28 -4.92 -10.59
CA ARG A 358 -2.98 -6.18 -9.93
C ARG A 358 -1.63 -6.68 -10.44
N GLY A 359 -0.59 -6.64 -9.61
CA GLY A 359 0.82 -6.82 -9.96
C GLY A 359 1.18 -8.08 -10.75
N GLY A 360 0.83 -8.10 -12.04
CA GLY A 360 0.89 -9.26 -12.92
C GLY A 360 -0.39 -10.11 -12.82
N ILE A 361 -1.15 -10.18 -13.90
CA ILE A 361 -2.19 -11.19 -14.10
C ILE A 361 -1.61 -12.18 -15.10
N ASP A 362 -1.67 -13.49 -14.80
CA ASP A 362 -1.27 -14.57 -15.73
C ASP A 362 -2.49 -15.22 -16.40
N ILE A 363 -2.64 -14.96 -17.68
CA ILE A 363 -3.65 -15.46 -18.62
C ILE A 363 -2.87 -16.11 -19.76
N ALA A 364 -2.79 -17.43 -19.70
CA ALA A 364 -2.33 -18.28 -20.78
C ALA A 364 -3.38 -19.37 -20.97
N GLN A 365 -4.26 -19.21 -21.96
CA GLN A 365 -5.30 -20.18 -22.27
C GLN A 365 -5.34 -20.45 -23.77
N THR A 366 -5.40 -21.72 -24.15
CA THR A 366 -5.63 -22.13 -25.54
C THR A 366 -7.11 -22.42 -25.71
N LEU A 367 -7.80 -21.62 -26.53
CA LEU A 367 -9.23 -21.73 -26.77
C LEU A 367 -9.51 -21.98 -28.24
N MET A 368 -10.50 -22.81 -28.56
CA MET A 368 -11.02 -22.91 -29.92
C MET A 368 -11.81 -21.65 -30.28
N ALA A 369 -11.85 -21.26 -31.56
CA ALA A 369 -12.61 -20.07 -31.98
C ALA A 369 -14.08 -20.07 -31.52
N ASP A 370 -14.76 -21.22 -31.54
CA ASP A 370 -16.14 -21.33 -31.05
C ASP A 370 -16.24 -21.13 -29.52
N GLU A 371 -15.26 -21.64 -28.75
CA GLU A 371 -15.18 -21.45 -27.29
C GLU A 371 -14.85 -19.99 -26.93
N LEU A 372 -14.00 -19.34 -27.71
CA LEU A 372 -13.71 -17.91 -27.57
C LEU A 372 -14.98 -17.08 -27.81
N LYS A 373 -15.78 -17.45 -28.80
CA LYS A 373 -17.05 -16.76 -29.12
C LYS A 373 -18.07 -16.90 -27.98
N SER A 374 -18.31 -18.11 -27.48
CA SER A 374 -19.22 -18.31 -26.34
C SER A 374 -18.65 -17.69 -25.06
N GLY A 375 -17.34 -17.88 -24.84
CA GLY A 375 -16.62 -17.37 -23.68
C GLY A 375 -16.68 -15.85 -23.56
N LEU A 376 -16.55 -15.11 -24.66
CA LEU A 376 -16.68 -13.64 -24.63
C LEU A 376 -18.04 -13.18 -24.09
N ASN A 377 -19.12 -13.85 -24.48
CA ASN A 377 -20.45 -13.53 -23.98
C ASN A 377 -20.62 -13.93 -22.51
N ASP A 378 -20.12 -15.10 -22.11
CA ASP A 378 -20.21 -15.59 -20.74
C ASP A 378 -19.38 -14.75 -19.77
N GLN A 379 -18.16 -14.37 -20.15
CA GLN A 379 -17.32 -13.45 -19.39
C GLN A 379 -17.98 -12.09 -19.24
N TRP A 380 -18.65 -11.60 -20.28
CA TRP A 380 -19.38 -10.35 -20.18
C TRP A 380 -20.53 -10.41 -19.17
N GLN A 381 -21.35 -11.47 -19.19
CA GLN A 381 -22.40 -11.66 -18.19
C GLN A 381 -21.83 -11.80 -16.78
N SER A 382 -20.69 -12.48 -16.67
CA SER A 382 -19.93 -12.64 -15.43
C SER A 382 -19.41 -11.31 -14.87
N ILE A 383 -18.94 -10.41 -15.75
CA ILE A 383 -18.52 -9.04 -15.41
C ILE A 383 -19.73 -8.23 -14.96
N LYS A 384 -20.84 -8.24 -15.72
CA LYS A 384 -22.07 -7.53 -15.35
C LYS A 384 -22.61 -7.94 -13.98
N SER A 385 -22.63 -9.24 -13.71
CA SER A 385 -23.07 -9.78 -12.43
C SER A 385 -22.17 -9.32 -11.28
N ALA A 386 -20.84 -9.43 -11.44
CA ALA A 386 -19.88 -8.98 -10.44
C ALA A 386 -19.95 -7.46 -10.19
N LEU A 387 -20.14 -6.68 -11.25
CA LEU A 387 -20.27 -5.23 -11.19
C LEU A 387 -21.58 -4.82 -10.49
N SER A 388 -22.69 -5.46 -10.82
CA SER A 388 -23.98 -5.25 -10.14
C SER A 388 -23.91 -5.60 -8.66
N GLU A 389 -23.19 -6.67 -8.29
CA GLU A 389 -23.00 -7.07 -6.90
C GLU A 389 -22.12 -6.05 -6.13
N LEU A 390 -21.05 -5.56 -6.75
CA LEU A 390 -20.21 -4.52 -6.15
C LEU A 390 -20.99 -3.22 -5.93
N LEU A 391 -21.78 -2.81 -6.93
CA LEU A 391 -22.63 -1.62 -6.82
C LEU A 391 -23.73 -1.77 -5.76
N SER A 392 -24.35 -2.96 -5.62
CA SER A 392 -25.35 -3.18 -4.59
C SER A 392 -24.75 -3.19 -3.18
N ILE A 393 -23.54 -3.73 -3.02
CA ILE A 393 -22.78 -3.65 -1.76
C ILE A 393 -22.45 -2.19 -1.45
N GLN A 394 -21.95 -1.43 -2.43
CA GLN A 394 -21.66 0.00 -2.26
C GLN A 394 -22.92 0.78 -1.83
N GLN A 395 -24.05 0.52 -2.49
CA GLN A 395 -25.30 1.18 -2.16
C GLN A 395 -25.80 0.81 -0.77
N SER A 396 -25.66 -0.46 -0.38
CA SER A 396 -25.97 -0.92 0.98
C SER A 396 -25.08 -0.24 2.02
N TYR A 397 -23.79 -0.05 1.74
CA TYR A 397 -22.88 0.70 2.61
C TYR A 397 -23.23 2.18 2.72
N LEU A 398 -23.65 2.81 1.62
CA LEU A 398 -24.13 4.20 1.64
C LEU A 398 -25.40 4.32 2.48
N GLU A 399 -26.37 3.42 2.30
CA GLU A 399 -27.62 3.38 3.07
C GLU A 399 -27.38 3.07 4.56
N LEU A 400 -26.51 2.10 4.87
CA LEU A 400 -26.09 1.79 6.24
C LEU A 400 -25.37 2.98 6.88
N SER A 401 -24.45 3.64 6.16
CA SER A 401 -23.78 4.82 6.70
C SER A 401 -24.78 5.93 7.00
N GLN A 402 -25.73 6.20 6.10
CA GLN A 402 -26.75 7.23 6.32
C GLN A 402 -27.67 6.88 7.50
N LYS A 403 -28.11 5.62 7.58
CA LYS A 403 -29.03 5.15 8.63
C LYS A 403 -28.35 5.03 9.99
N ASP A 404 -27.12 4.55 10.06
CA ASP A 404 -26.34 4.44 11.30
C ASP A 404 -25.89 5.82 11.77
N ILE A 405 -25.51 6.72 10.86
CA ILE A 405 -25.25 8.13 11.20
C ILE A 405 -26.51 8.76 11.79
N PHE A 406 -27.69 8.59 11.18
CA PHE A 406 -28.95 9.11 11.73
C PHE A 406 -29.31 8.47 13.07
N THR A 407 -29.17 7.15 13.21
CA THR A 407 -29.56 6.42 14.42
C THR A 407 -28.60 6.69 15.58
N VAL A 408 -27.30 6.77 15.32
CA VAL A 408 -26.27 7.00 16.35
C VAL A 408 -26.17 8.48 16.73
N LEU A 409 -26.34 9.41 15.79
CA LEU A 409 -26.20 10.84 16.09
C LEU A 409 -27.47 11.47 16.70
N LEU A 410 -28.66 10.99 16.36
CA LEU A 410 -29.89 11.59 16.89
C LEU A 410 -30.49 10.76 18.03
N LYS A 411 -30.59 9.45 17.85
CA LYS A 411 -31.35 8.61 18.78
C LYS A 411 -30.60 8.27 20.06
N ARG A 412 -29.29 8.00 19.96
CA ARG A 412 -28.47 7.60 21.12
C ARG A 412 -28.26 8.73 22.14
N PRO A 413 -28.04 10.00 21.74
CA PRO A 413 -28.00 11.11 22.69
C PRO A 413 -29.35 11.36 23.37
N GLU A 414 -30.46 11.27 22.64
CA GLU A 414 -31.81 11.35 23.20
C GLU A 414 -32.05 10.24 24.23
N GLU A 415 -31.72 8.97 23.91
CA GLU A 415 -31.86 7.85 24.85
C GLU A 415 -30.96 7.98 26.10
N ILE A 416 -29.74 8.52 25.96
CA ILE A 416 -28.84 8.79 27.08
C ILE A 416 -29.40 9.93 27.95
N LEU A 417 -29.91 10.99 27.33
CA LEU A 417 -30.54 12.11 28.03
C LEU A 417 -31.79 11.65 28.78
N ASP A 418 -32.71 10.95 28.13
CA ASP A 418 -33.95 10.44 28.74
C ASP A 418 -33.68 9.47 29.89
N LYS A 419 -32.65 8.64 29.78
CA LYS A 419 -32.28 7.70 30.83
C LYS A 419 -31.66 8.39 32.05
N HIS A 420 -30.87 9.44 31.86
CA HIS A 420 -30.09 10.04 32.94
C HIS A 420 -30.68 11.34 33.50
N ILE A 421 -31.56 12.04 32.77
CA ILE A 421 -32.28 13.22 33.28
C ILE A 421 -33.09 12.90 34.55
N PRO A 422 -33.89 11.81 34.63
CA PRO A 422 -34.61 11.47 35.84
C PRO A 422 -33.68 11.16 37.03
N GLU A 423 -32.54 10.52 36.79
CA GLU A 423 -31.53 10.26 37.83
C GLU A 423 -30.87 11.56 38.31
N LEU A 424 -30.49 12.46 37.41
CA LEU A 424 -29.89 13.76 37.74
C LEU A 424 -30.87 14.64 38.53
N ASN A 425 -32.15 14.66 38.11
CA ASN A 425 -33.21 15.38 38.80
C ASN A 425 -33.43 14.85 40.23
N ARG A 426 -33.34 13.53 40.42
CA ARG A 426 -33.46 12.89 41.73
C ARG A 426 -32.36 13.30 42.72
N TYR A 427 -31.20 13.73 42.23
CA TYR A 427 -30.07 14.14 43.06
C TYR A 427 -29.87 15.67 43.18
N GLY A 428 -30.82 16.48 42.67
CA GLY A 428 -30.75 17.94 42.80
C GLY A 428 -29.57 18.59 42.07
N LEU A 429 -28.96 17.89 41.10
CA LEU A 429 -27.83 18.37 40.31
C LEU A 429 -28.31 19.27 39.16
N HIS A 430 -29.10 20.29 39.48
CA HIS A 430 -29.25 21.44 38.60
C HIS A 430 -28.31 22.52 39.10
N GLN A 431 -27.40 22.98 38.23
CA GLN A 431 -27.15 24.39 37.93
C GLN A 431 -25.71 24.57 37.40
N GLY A 432 -25.60 25.12 36.19
CA GLY A 432 -24.33 25.54 35.60
C GLY A 432 -23.77 24.56 34.58
N ALA A 433 -23.03 23.55 35.02
CA ALA A 433 -22.17 22.77 34.11
C ALA A 433 -22.97 21.92 33.09
N PHE A 434 -24.05 21.26 33.51
CA PHE A 434 -24.81 20.37 32.63
C PHE A 434 -25.72 21.14 31.65
N VAL A 435 -26.33 22.26 32.09
CA VAL A 435 -27.18 23.12 31.24
C VAL A 435 -26.34 23.84 30.17
N ASN A 436 -25.13 24.30 30.51
CA ASN A 436 -24.20 24.86 29.52
C ASN A 436 -23.70 23.79 28.54
N SER A 437 -23.55 22.54 28.99
CA SER A 437 -23.18 21.41 28.13
C SER A 437 -24.33 20.99 27.21
N SER A 438 -25.58 21.03 27.69
CA SER A 438 -26.77 20.70 26.88
C SER A 438 -27.10 21.80 25.88
N HIS A 439 -27.00 23.09 26.24
CA HIS A 439 -27.10 24.20 25.28
C HIS A 439 -25.96 24.19 24.25
N GLY A 440 -24.74 23.82 24.67
CA GLY A 440 -23.62 23.61 23.75
C GLY A 440 -23.88 22.46 22.77
N PHE A 441 -24.53 21.39 23.25
CA PHE A 441 -24.93 20.26 22.42
C PHE A 441 -26.09 20.61 21.47
N GLU A 442 -27.13 21.32 21.93
CA GLU A 442 -28.24 21.79 21.10
C GLU A 442 -27.78 22.78 20.02
N ASN A 443 -26.89 23.72 20.36
CA ASN A 443 -26.27 24.62 19.39
C ASN A 443 -25.38 23.84 18.40
N TRP A 444 -24.61 22.87 18.87
CA TRP A 444 -23.80 22.01 17.99
C TRP A 444 -24.68 21.18 17.05
N VAL A 445 -25.77 20.59 17.53
CA VAL A 445 -26.74 19.84 16.69
C VAL A 445 -27.42 20.77 15.68
N SER A 446 -27.75 22.01 16.05
CA SER A 446 -28.33 23.01 15.16
C SER A 446 -27.34 23.49 14.08
N GLU A 447 -26.11 23.82 14.46
CA GLU A 447 -25.03 24.21 13.53
C GLU A 447 -24.65 23.06 12.60
N TYR A 448 -24.60 21.82 13.12
CA TYR A 448 -24.30 20.63 12.33
C TYR A 448 -25.48 20.26 11.40
N GLY A 449 -26.73 20.46 11.83
CA GLY A 449 -27.92 20.31 10.99
C GLY A 449 -27.97 21.32 9.83
N GLN A 450 -27.53 22.56 10.06
CA GLN A 450 -27.36 23.57 9.00
C GLN A 450 -26.22 23.20 8.05
N LEU A 451 -25.11 22.65 8.57
CA LEU A 451 -24.00 22.13 7.76
C LEU A 451 -24.43 20.95 6.88
N ILE A 452 -25.29 20.05 7.38
CA ILE A 452 -25.87 18.94 6.60
C ILE A 452 -26.80 19.46 5.49
N GLN A 453 -27.67 20.43 5.78
CA GLN A 453 -28.51 21.06 4.74
C GLN A 453 -27.70 21.83 3.69
N GLN A 454 -26.57 22.42 4.07
CA GLN A 454 -25.64 23.06 3.12
C GLN A 454 -24.79 22.05 2.33
N THR A 455 -24.59 20.83 2.83
CA THR A 455 -23.76 19.78 2.20
C THR A 455 -24.55 18.72 1.44
N GLU A 456 -25.88 18.67 1.57
CA GLU A 456 -26.76 17.86 0.70
C GLU A 456 -26.65 18.21 -0.80
N LEU A 457 -26.05 19.36 -1.14
CA LEU A 457 -25.89 19.79 -2.54
C LEU A 457 -24.64 19.25 -3.25
N GLU A 458 -23.56 18.89 -2.56
CA GLU A 458 -22.34 18.39 -3.22
C GLU A 458 -21.50 17.53 -2.27
N PHE A 459 -21.42 16.21 -2.50
CA PHE A 459 -20.51 15.34 -1.76
C PHE A 459 -19.51 14.65 -2.70
N THR A 460 -18.22 14.76 -2.36
CA THR A 460 -17.14 13.91 -2.87
C THR A 460 -16.67 12.93 -1.78
N SER A 461 -16.28 11.71 -2.16
CA SER A 461 -15.98 10.59 -1.25
C SER A 461 -14.96 10.90 -0.14
N SER A 462 -14.02 11.83 -0.37
CA SER A 462 -13.01 12.24 0.62
C SER A 462 -13.60 13.03 1.80
N GLN A 463 -14.69 13.77 1.59
CA GLN A 463 -15.37 14.49 2.67
C GLN A 463 -16.16 13.52 3.56
N ILE A 464 -16.66 12.42 3.00
CA ILE A 464 -17.38 11.36 3.73
C ILE A 464 -16.41 10.67 4.71
N VAL A 465 -15.21 10.29 4.26
CA VAL A 465 -14.22 9.61 5.11
C VAL A 465 -13.77 10.50 6.27
N ASN A 466 -13.49 11.79 6.02
CA ASN A 466 -13.12 12.72 7.10
C ASN A 466 -14.28 12.98 8.08
N SER A 467 -15.53 12.98 7.59
CA SER A 467 -16.72 13.08 8.43
C SER A 467 -16.86 11.85 9.33
N VAL A 468 -16.69 10.64 8.79
CA VAL A 468 -16.75 9.36 9.54
C VAL A 468 -15.64 9.28 10.61
N GLU A 469 -14.43 9.71 10.29
CA GLU A 469 -13.30 9.74 11.25
C GLU A 469 -13.58 10.70 12.43
N ASN A 470 -14.18 11.87 12.14
CA ASN A 470 -14.57 12.84 13.17
C ASN A 470 -15.77 12.34 13.99
N GLN A 471 -16.72 11.63 13.36
CA GLN A 471 -17.85 10.99 14.04
C GLN A 471 -17.38 9.89 15.00
N LYS A 472 -16.40 9.07 14.62
CA LYS A 472 -15.81 8.05 15.50
C LYS A 472 -15.21 8.67 16.76
N LYS A 473 -14.50 9.79 16.63
CA LYS A 473 -13.94 10.53 17.78
C LYS A 473 -15.03 11.10 18.70
N ALA A 474 -16.13 11.60 18.14
CA ALA A 474 -17.26 12.10 18.93
C ALA A 474 -17.94 11.00 19.74
N ILE A 475 -18.15 9.81 19.14
CA ILE A 475 -18.71 8.63 19.83
C ILE A 475 -17.78 8.18 20.97
N GLU A 476 -16.47 8.12 20.72
CA GLU A 476 -15.48 7.80 21.76
C GLU A 476 -15.49 8.80 22.93
N MET A 477 -15.73 10.09 22.65
CA MET A 477 -15.88 11.10 23.69
C MET A 477 -17.16 10.91 24.51
N LEU A 478 -18.29 10.59 23.86
CA LEU A 478 -19.57 10.32 24.54
C LEU A 478 -19.50 9.07 25.42
N ASP A 479 -18.89 7.98 24.94
CA ASP A 479 -18.73 6.75 25.73
C ASP A 479 -17.80 6.97 26.94
N ARG A 480 -16.75 7.80 26.81
CA ARG A 480 -15.92 8.21 27.95
C ARG A 480 -16.69 9.03 28.98
N LEU A 481 -17.60 9.88 28.52
CA LEU A 481 -18.41 10.75 29.39
C LEU A 481 -19.47 9.93 30.14
N ALA A 482 -20.15 9.01 29.46
CA ALA A 482 -21.07 8.05 30.07
C ALA A 482 -20.37 7.18 31.13
N SER A 483 -19.17 6.67 30.82
CA SER A 483 -18.36 5.88 31.76
C SER A 483 -17.99 6.68 33.02
N ARG A 484 -17.65 7.97 32.88
CA ARG A 484 -17.36 8.85 34.02
C ARG A 484 -18.59 9.11 34.89
N ILE A 485 -19.76 9.28 34.29
CA ILE A 485 -21.02 9.45 35.03
C ILE A 485 -21.35 8.18 35.83
N GLN A 486 -21.26 7.00 35.21
CA GLN A 486 -21.47 5.73 35.91
C GLN A 486 -20.50 5.54 37.08
N GLN A 487 -19.23 5.89 36.90
CA GLN A 487 -18.23 5.81 37.96
C GLN A 487 -18.57 6.75 39.13
N ALA A 488 -18.96 8.00 38.86
CA ALA A 488 -19.36 8.95 39.89
C ALA A 488 -20.61 8.48 40.68
N VAL A 489 -21.59 7.88 40.00
CA VAL A 489 -22.77 7.27 40.65
C VAL A 489 -22.36 6.09 41.55
N MET A 490 -21.45 5.24 41.08
CA MET A 490 -20.95 4.09 41.85
C MET A 490 -20.14 4.51 43.08
N ASP A 491 -19.30 5.54 42.95
CA ASP A 491 -18.49 6.05 44.05
C ASP A 491 -19.37 6.71 45.13
N LYS A 492 -20.40 7.47 44.72
CA LYS A 492 -21.38 8.01 45.67
C LYS A 492 -22.16 6.90 46.40
N ARG A 493 -22.62 5.86 45.69
CA ARG A 493 -23.28 4.69 46.31
C ARG A 493 -22.37 3.93 47.27
N LYS A 494 -21.07 3.85 46.98
CA LYS A 494 -20.06 3.28 47.90
C LYS A 494 -19.92 4.14 49.16
N CYS A 495 -19.84 5.47 49.02
CA CYS A 495 -19.80 6.38 50.16
C CYS A 495 -21.05 6.25 51.04
N GLU A 496 -22.25 6.21 50.44
CA GLU A 496 -23.51 6.05 51.17
C GLU A 496 -23.62 4.70 51.92
N LYS A 497 -23.13 3.60 51.31
CA LYS A 497 -23.05 2.28 51.97
C LYS A 497 -22.07 2.26 53.14
N VAL A 498 -20.97 2.99 53.07
CA VAL A 498 -19.98 3.10 54.16
C VAL A 498 -20.53 3.88 55.34
N THR A 499 -21.40 4.88 55.11
CA THR A 499 -22.07 5.63 56.19
C THR A 499 -23.22 4.87 56.88
N HIS A 500 -23.81 3.86 56.23
CA HIS A 500 -24.98 3.15 56.79
C HIS A 500 -24.71 1.78 57.43
N GLN A 501 -23.47 1.25 57.38
CA GLN A 501 -23.12 0.01 58.08
C GLN A 501 -22.08 0.24 59.19
N ASN A 502 -22.58 0.37 60.42
CA ASN A 502 -21.96 0.06 61.70
C ASN A 502 -20.41 0.10 61.79
N PHE A 503 -19.85 1.21 62.23
CA PHE A 503 -18.60 1.17 63.01
C PHE A 503 -18.68 2.18 64.16
N SER A 504 -18.76 1.66 65.39
CA SER A 504 -18.51 2.48 66.58
C SER A 504 -17.04 2.91 66.55
N GLY A 505 -16.80 4.22 66.72
CA GLY A 505 -15.50 4.88 66.49
C GLY A 505 -14.31 4.32 67.27
N LYS A 506 -14.53 3.43 68.24
CA LYS A 506 -13.46 2.77 69.02
C LYS A 506 -12.62 1.80 68.21
N LYS A 507 -13.22 0.97 67.34
CA LYS A 507 -12.49 -0.09 66.61
C LYS A 507 -11.65 0.44 65.44
N LEU A 508 -12.06 1.57 64.87
CA LEU A 508 -11.31 2.27 63.82
C LEU A 508 -10.10 3.01 64.41
N ALA A 509 -10.27 3.67 65.56
CA ALA A 509 -9.17 4.32 66.27
C ALA A 509 -8.08 3.32 66.70
N GLU A 510 -8.48 2.13 67.15
CA GLU A 510 -7.56 1.06 67.56
C GLU A 510 -6.78 0.47 66.36
N LYS A 511 -7.43 0.31 65.20
CA LYS A 511 -6.75 -0.11 63.95
C LYS A 511 -5.83 0.96 63.37
N ILE A 512 -6.18 2.24 63.50
CA ILE A 512 -5.32 3.36 63.08
C ILE A 512 -4.09 3.46 64.00
N ALA A 513 -4.25 3.21 65.30
CA ALA A 513 -3.13 3.15 66.25
C ALA A 513 -2.20 1.95 66.01
N GLN A 514 -2.76 0.77 65.68
CA GLN A 514 -1.97 -0.40 65.30
C GLN A 514 -1.24 -0.21 63.96
N ALA A 515 -1.90 0.38 62.96
CA ALA A 515 -1.28 0.69 61.66
C ALA A 515 -0.18 1.75 61.78
N SER A 516 -0.34 2.75 62.65
CA SER A 516 0.68 3.78 62.90
C SER A 516 1.91 3.20 63.62
N THR A 517 1.71 2.28 64.57
CA THR A 517 2.79 1.57 65.26
C THR A 517 3.55 0.62 64.32
N ALA A 518 2.84 -0.08 63.43
CA ALA A 518 3.45 -0.92 62.41
C ALA A 518 4.23 -0.11 61.36
N LEU A 519 3.75 1.09 61.02
CA LEU A 519 4.43 1.99 60.09
C LEU A 519 5.75 2.55 60.68
N GLU A 520 5.81 2.81 61.98
CA GLU A 520 7.05 3.21 62.67
C GLU A 520 8.06 2.06 62.81
N GLN A 521 7.60 0.83 63.00
CA GLN A 521 8.48 -0.35 62.99
C GLN A 521 9.08 -0.64 61.59
N VAL A 522 8.34 -0.33 60.53
CA VAL A 522 8.84 -0.47 59.14
C VAL A 522 9.89 0.60 58.80
N LYS A 523 9.77 1.82 59.35
CA LYS A 523 10.77 2.89 59.15
C LYS A 523 12.13 2.61 59.78
N THR A 524 12.20 1.74 60.79
CA THR A 524 13.47 1.44 61.50
C THR A 524 14.27 0.29 60.87
N HIS A 525 13.73 -0.44 59.89
CA HIS A 525 14.33 -1.67 59.35
C HIS A 525 14.75 -1.62 57.87
N PHE A 526 14.66 -0.47 57.20
CA PHE A 526 15.14 -0.31 55.81
C PHE A 526 16.22 0.78 55.70
N PRO A 527 17.43 0.49 55.19
CA PRO A 527 18.47 1.51 55.03
C PRO A 527 18.12 2.46 53.87
N HIS A 528 17.81 3.70 54.24
CA HIS A 528 17.52 4.85 53.37
C HIS A 528 18.80 5.47 52.77
N GLU A 529 19.25 5.04 51.60
CA GLU A 529 20.29 5.78 50.85
C GLU A 529 19.88 6.17 49.42
N PRO A 530 19.19 5.33 48.62
CA PRO A 530 18.81 5.71 47.26
C PRO A 530 17.68 6.76 47.21
N TYR A 531 16.77 6.71 48.18
CA TYR A 531 15.58 7.57 48.21
C TYR A 531 15.91 9.01 48.65
N LEU A 532 16.79 9.16 49.65
CA LEU A 532 17.23 10.48 50.13
C LEU A 532 18.09 11.23 49.09
N ARG A 533 18.87 10.52 48.26
CA ARG A 533 19.59 11.13 47.12
C ARG A 533 18.64 11.61 46.02
N TYR A 534 17.54 10.90 45.80
CA TYR A 534 16.53 11.28 44.82
C TYR A 534 15.69 12.48 45.31
N GLU A 535 15.24 12.46 46.58
CA GLU A 535 14.56 13.60 47.20
C GLU A 535 15.46 14.84 47.26
N ALA A 536 16.74 14.73 47.62
CA ALA A 536 17.65 15.89 47.65
C ALA A 536 17.91 16.49 46.25
N ASN A 537 17.90 15.66 45.20
CA ASN A 537 18.06 16.12 43.82
C ASN A 537 16.77 16.74 43.26
N VAL A 538 15.61 16.21 43.67
CA VAL A 538 14.30 16.77 43.34
C VAL A 538 14.05 18.07 44.10
N GLU A 539 14.41 18.17 45.38
CA GLU A 539 14.36 19.41 46.17
C GLU A 539 15.31 20.47 45.64
N LYS A 540 16.54 20.12 45.21
CA LYS A 540 17.43 21.06 44.52
C LYS A 540 16.85 21.55 43.19
N ALA A 541 16.24 20.67 42.40
CA ALA A 541 15.60 21.05 41.14
C ALA A 541 14.32 21.89 41.36
N LEU A 542 13.62 21.68 42.48
CA LEU A 542 12.43 22.43 42.88
C LEU A 542 12.78 23.80 43.51
N ALA A 543 13.88 23.91 44.26
CA ALA A 543 14.36 25.16 44.81
C ALA A 543 14.79 26.16 43.72
N VAL A 544 15.40 25.69 42.63
CA VAL A 544 15.78 26.52 41.47
C VAL A 544 14.54 27.00 40.69
N LYS A 545 13.39 26.34 40.81
CA LYS A 545 12.15 26.67 40.08
C LYS A 545 11.15 27.47 40.90
N ASN A 546 11.24 27.45 42.23
CA ASN A 546 10.36 28.17 43.15
C ASN A 546 10.60 29.68 43.21
N GLU A 547 11.70 30.20 42.67
CA GLU A 547 11.91 31.65 42.54
C GLU A 547 11.11 32.28 41.37
N GLN A 548 10.60 31.50 40.42
CA GLN A 548 10.01 32.07 39.21
C GLN A 548 8.48 32.03 39.09
N PHE A 549 7.74 31.06 39.66
CA PHE A 549 6.26 31.02 39.47
C PHE A 549 5.50 30.27 40.58
N PRO A 550 5.00 30.94 41.64
CA PRO A 550 4.30 30.26 42.75
C PRO A 550 2.84 29.87 42.49
N GLN A 551 2.16 30.38 41.44
CA GLN A 551 0.71 30.15 41.29
C GLN A 551 0.28 28.91 40.48
N ASN A 552 1.18 28.18 39.82
CA ASN A 552 0.80 27.06 38.93
C ASN A 552 1.26 25.66 39.42
N HIS A 553 1.77 25.55 40.64
CA HIS A 553 2.42 24.32 41.14
C HIS A 553 1.43 23.14 41.29
N ALA A 554 0.25 23.38 41.87
CA ALA A 554 -0.76 22.33 42.07
C ALA A 554 -1.35 21.82 40.74
N GLN A 555 -1.58 22.73 39.78
CA GLN A 555 -2.09 22.36 38.45
C GLN A 555 -1.06 21.57 37.63
N PHE A 556 0.23 21.89 37.77
CA PHE A 556 1.30 21.15 37.12
C PHE A 556 1.44 19.73 37.67
N ILE A 557 1.41 19.55 39.00
CA ILE A 557 1.44 18.21 39.63
C ILE A 557 0.23 17.39 39.18
N GLN A 558 -0.96 18.00 39.16
CA GLN A 558 -2.18 17.32 38.73
C GLN A 558 -2.13 16.92 37.25
N ALA A 559 -1.66 17.79 36.37
CA ALA A 559 -1.50 17.49 34.94
C ALA A 559 -0.43 16.41 34.69
N TYR A 560 0.67 16.42 35.46
CA TYR A 560 1.73 15.43 35.36
C TYR A 560 1.24 14.04 35.81
N GLN A 561 0.51 13.96 36.93
CA GLN A 561 -0.09 12.73 37.42
C GLN A 561 -1.15 12.17 36.45
N GLN A 562 -2.00 13.03 35.88
CA GLN A 562 -3.00 12.61 34.89
C GLN A 562 -2.36 12.06 33.61
N LYS A 563 -1.26 12.67 33.15
CA LYS A 563 -0.53 12.20 31.96
C LYS A 563 0.11 10.84 32.21
N TYR A 564 0.79 10.66 33.34
CA TYR A 564 1.47 9.41 33.67
C TYR A 564 0.48 8.25 33.85
N PHE A 565 -0.67 8.51 34.47
CA PHE A 565 -1.73 7.52 34.63
C PHE A 565 -2.39 7.14 33.29
N SER A 566 -2.60 8.11 32.40
CA SER A 566 -3.10 7.87 31.04
C SER A 566 -2.12 7.04 30.20
N ASP A 567 -0.82 7.26 30.33
CA ASP A 567 0.20 6.53 29.58
C ASP A 567 0.35 5.08 30.10
N ALA A 568 0.20 4.87 31.41
CA ALA A 568 0.17 3.54 32.02
C ALA A 568 -1.05 2.72 31.55
N LEU A 569 -2.24 3.33 31.47
CA LEU A 569 -3.45 2.67 30.97
C LEU A 569 -3.34 2.28 29.48
N LYS A 570 -2.76 3.15 28.64
CA LYS A 570 -2.53 2.84 27.22
C LYS A 570 -1.59 1.64 27.03
N ARG A 571 -0.54 1.53 27.86
CA ARG A 571 0.38 0.38 27.81
C ARG A 571 -0.31 -0.93 28.20
N LEU A 572 -1.20 -0.87 29.19
CA LEU A 572 -2.03 -2.01 29.62
C LEU A 572 -3.02 -2.47 28.53
N GLU A 573 -3.64 -1.54 27.81
CA GLU A 573 -4.51 -1.85 26.67
C GLU A 573 -3.73 -2.45 25.49
N GLN A 574 -2.53 -1.94 25.19
CA GLN A 574 -1.65 -2.49 24.16
C GLN A 574 -1.27 -3.94 24.46
N THR A 575 -0.91 -4.26 25.70
CA THR A 575 -0.62 -5.65 26.12
C THR A 575 -1.84 -6.57 25.98
N ARG A 576 -3.04 -6.09 26.30
CA ARG A 576 -4.28 -6.88 26.16
C ARG A 576 -4.67 -7.14 24.71
N THR A 577 -4.34 -6.21 23.82
CA THR A 577 -4.59 -6.34 22.38
C THR A 577 -3.63 -7.36 21.75
N LEU A 578 -2.36 -7.31 22.13
CA LEU A 578 -1.35 -8.29 21.72
C LEU A 578 -1.69 -9.71 22.19
N GLU A 579 -2.20 -9.86 23.41
CA GLU A 579 -2.66 -11.15 23.95
C GLU A 579 -3.85 -11.72 23.14
N LYS A 580 -4.80 -10.86 22.74
CA LYS A 580 -5.94 -11.25 21.91
C LYS A 580 -5.52 -11.67 20.49
N ASP A 581 -4.58 -10.94 19.88
CA ASP A 581 -4.06 -11.27 18.54
C ASP A 581 -3.25 -12.56 18.56
N TRP A 582 -2.50 -12.82 19.63
CA TRP A 582 -1.83 -14.10 19.86
C TRP A 582 -2.81 -15.26 19.97
N MET A 583 -3.88 -15.11 20.74
CA MET A 583 -4.93 -16.13 20.89
C MET A 583 -5.68 -16.40 19.58
N MET A 584 -5.93 -15.37 18.77
CA MET A 584 -6.55 -15.52 17.44
C MET A 584 -5.62 -16.23 16.45
N THR A 585 -4.32 -15.96 16.52
CA THR A 585 -3.30 -16.60 15.68
C THR A 585 -3.15 -18.08 16.03
N LEU A 586 -3.09 -18.41 17.32
CA LEU A 586 -3.06 -19.80 17.79
C LEU A 586 -4.32 -20.57 17.38
N THR A 587 -5.50 -19.94 17.45
CA THR A 587 -6.77 -20.56 17.00
C THR A 587 -6.75 -20.85 15.50
N ARG A 588 -6.21 -19.94 14.68
CA ARG A 588 -6.08 -20.13 13.23
C ARG A 588 -5.09 -21.24 12.85
N ILE A 589 -4.00 -21.38 13.59
CA ILE A 589 -3.00 -22.43 13.38
C ILE A 589 -3.60 -23.81 13.71
N VAL A 590 -4.38 -23.91 14.78
CA VAL A 590 -5.02 -25.17 15.21
C VAL A 590 -6.16 -25.61 14.26
N ASP A 591 -6.92 -24.67 13.68
CA ASP A 591 -8.05 -24.99 12.79
C ASP A 591 -7.65 -25.27 11.33
N TYR A 592 -6.43 -24.89 10.92
CA TYR A 592 -5.98 -24.99 9.53
C TYR A 592 -5.93 -26.42 8.97
N PRO A 593 -5.43 -27.44 9.70
CA PRO A 593 -5.41 -28.83 9.22
C PRO A 593 -6.83 -29.40 9.02
N VAL A 594 -7.76 -29.04 9.90
CA VAL A 594 -9.17 -29.49 9.84
C VAL A 594 -9.84 -28.98 8.57
N ARG A 595 -9.64 -27.70 8.22
CA ARG A 595 -10.20 -27.10 7.00
C ARG A 595 -9.61 -27.70 5.72
N LEU A 596 -8.32 -28.06 5.73
CA LEU A 596 -7.69 -28.76 4.60
C LEU A 596 -8.26 -30.17 4.42
N GLN A 597 -8.48 -30.91 5.51
CA GLN A 597 -9.11 -32.24 5.43
C GLN A 597 -10.56 -32.16 4.94
N GLU A 598 -11.34 -31.16 5.36
CA GLU A 598 -12.70 -30.95 4.85
C GLU A 598 -12.71 -30.64 3.34
N LYS A 599 -11.77 -29.82 2.87
CA LYS A 599 -11.62 -29.49 1.46
C LYS A 599 -11.21 -30.71 0.62
N LYS A 600 -10.32 -31.56 1.16
CA LYS A 600 -9.96 -32.86 0.55
C LYS A 600 -11.19 -33.76 0.40
N ARG A 601 -11.95 -33.98 1.48
CA ARG A 601 -13.18 -34.80 1.47
C ARG A 601 -14.27 -34.27 0.53
N MET A 602 -14.29 -32.96 0.27
CA MET A 602 -15.22 -32.36 -0.69
C MET A 602 -14.80 -32.69 -2.13
N LEU A 603 -13.51 -32.60 -2.44
CA LEU A 603 -12.96 -32.89 -3.77
C LEU A 603 -13.01 -34.38 -4.10
N GLU A 604 -12.75 -35.26 -3.14
CA GLU A 604 -12.93 -36.71 -3.29
C GLU A 604 -14.38 -37.07 -3.64
N ARG A 605 -15.36 -36.44 -2.95
CA ARG A 605 -16.79 -36.60 -3.28
C ARG A 605 -17.15 -36.09 -4.68
N GLN A 606 -16.51 -35.02 -5.14
CA GLN A 606 -16.69 -34.51 -6.51
C GLN A 606 -16.09 -35.47 -7.54
N LEU A 607 -14.89 -35.99 -7.29
CA LEU A 607 -14.23 -36.98 -8.14
C LEU A 607 -15.07 -38.26 -8.26
N GLU A 608 -15.55 -38.80 -7.14
CA GLU A 608 -16.45 -39.97 -7.14
C GLU A 608 -17.73 -39.70 -7.94
N SER A 609 -18.32 -38.51 -7.81
CA SER A 609 -19.52 -38.14 -8.57
C SER A 609 -19.27 -38.14 -10.07
N ILE A 610 -18.12 -37.62 -10.51
CA ILE A 610 -17.70 -37.58 -11.91
C ILE A 610 -17.41 -38.99 -12.42
N GLN A 611 -16.71 -39.81 -11.65
CA GLN A 611 -16.43 -41.21 -12.00
C GLN A 611 -17.72 -42.02 -12.15
N ARG A 612 -18.70 -41.87 -11.24
CA ARG A 612 -20.02 -42.52 -11.35
C ARG A 612 -20.77 -42.06 -12.60
N ARG A 613 -20.71 -40.76 -12.96
CA ARG A 613 -21.30 -40.25 -14.21
C ARG A 613 -20.62 -40.85 -15.44
N ASN A 614 -19.30 -40.94 -15.44
CA ASN A 614 -18.55 -41.53 -16.55
C ASN A 614 -18.84 -43.03 -16.70
N GLN A 615 -18.92 -43.79 -15.61
CA GLN A 615 -19.33 -45.20 -15.65
C GLN A 615 -20.77 -45.37 -16.15
N ALA A 616 -21.71 -44.50 -15.75
CA ALA A 616 -23.08 -44.50 -16.24
C ALA A 616 -23.19 -44.12 -17.73
N LEU A 617 -22.29 -43.28 -18.23
CA LEU A 617 -22.19 -42.94 -19.65
C LEU A 617 -21.53 -44.06 -20.46
N GLN A 618 -20.52 -44.72 -19.91
CA GLN A 618 -19.89 -45.89 -20.53
C GLN A 618 -20.86 -47.07 -20.66
N SER A 619 -21.68 -47.34 -19.63
CA SER A 619 -22.70 -48.38 -19.69
C SER A 619 -23.84 -48.05 -20.67
N ARG A 620 -24.13 -46.75 -20.89
CA ARG A 620 -25.07 -46.30 -21.94
C ARG A 620 -24.49 -46.40 -23.35
N HIS A 621 -23.20 -46.11 -23.55
CA HIS A 621 -22.57 -46.14 -24.87
C HIS A 621 -22.09 -47.53 -25.32
N GLN A 622 -21.96 -48.52 -24.44
CA GLN A 622 -21.78 -49.92 -24.88
C GLN A 622 -23.02 -50.50 -25.60
N VAL A 623 -24.20 -49.86 -25.49
CA VAL A 623 -25.43 -50.29 -26.18
C VAL A 623 -25.59 -49.63 -27.56
N GLU A 624 -24.91 -48.51 -27.84
CA GLU A 624 -25.04 -47.79 -29.11
C GLU A 624 -23.68 -47.28 -29.62
N PHE A 625 -23.08 -48.08 -30.52
CA PHE A 625 -21.97 -47.75 -31.44
C PHE A 625 -20.59 -47.36 -30.88
N GLY A 626 -19.57 -47.95 -31.52
CA GLY A 626 -18.17 -47.86 -31.14
C GLY A 626 -17.49 -46.50 -31.40
N THR A 627 -16.51 -46.25 -30.53
CA THR A 627 -15.35 -45.37 -30.67
C THR A 627 -15.61 -43.89 -30.94
N LEU A 628 -15.77 -43.12 -29.85
CA LEU A 628 -15.36 -41.73 -29.75
C LEU A 628 -14.50 -41.56 -28.48
N ALA A 629 -13.27 -41.09 -28.65
CA ALA A 629 -12.35 -40.75 -27.57
C ALA A 629 -12.89 -39.55 -26.77
N TRP A 630 -12.98 -39.68 -25.45
CA TRP A 630 -13.56 -38.68 -24.54
C TRP A 630 -12.54 -38.14 -23.53
N ASN A 631 -12.79 -36.89 -23.12
CA ASN A 631 -12.01 -36.01 -22.24
C ASN A 631 -11.32 -36.69 -21.04
N SER A 632 -10.02 -36.98 -21.16
CA SER A 632 -9.14 -37.32 -20.04
C SER A 632 -8.70 -36.08 -19.23
N SER A 633 -8.69 -34.90 -19.85
CA SER A 633 -8.11 -33.68 -19.29
C SER A 633 -8.79 -33.14 -18.02
N SER A 634 -10.10 -33.39 -17.84
CA SER A 634 -10.81 -32.95 -16.63
C SER A 634 -10.60 -33.87 -15.43
N LEU A 635 -10.31 -35.16 -15.68
CA LEU A 635 -9.92 -36.12 -14.65
C LEU A 635 -8.48 -35.86 -14.21
N ASP A 636 -7.56 -35.69 -15.17
CA ASP A 636 -6.14 -35.41 -14.91
C ASP A 636 -5.96 -34.10 -14.11
N SER A 637 -6.79 -33.08 -14.38
CA SER A 637 -6.77 -31.80 -13.64
C SER A 637 -7.29 -31.92 -12.21
N LEU A 638 -8.25 -32.82 -11.94
CA LEU A 638 -8.79 -33.04 -10.59
C LEU A 638 -7.86 -33.90 -9.75
N GLU A 639 -7.26 -34.94 -10.34
CA GLU A 639 -6.25 -35.78 -9.70
C GLU A 639 -5.03 -34.94 -9.29
N SER A 640 -4.51 -34.10 -10.19
CA SER A 640 -3.40 -33.18 -9.89
C SER A 640 -3.72 -32.20 -8.75
N ARG A 641 -4.98 -31.75 -8.61
CA ARG A 641 -5.42 -30.86 -7.51
C ARG A 641 -5.56 -31.61 -6.19
N ILE A 642 -5.89 -32.91 -6.22
CA ILE A 642 -5.93 -33.77 -5.03
C ILE A 642 -4.50 -34.03 -4.56
N ASP A 643 -3.58 -34.40 -5.47
CA ASP A 643 -2.17 -34.64 -5.15
C ASP A 643 -1.49 -33.41 -4.53
N ALA A 644 -1.77 -32.22 -5.08
CA ALA A 644 -1.25 -30.95 -4.54
C ALA A 644 -1.78 -30.64 -3.12
N LEU A 645 -3.02 -31.05 -2.82
CA LEU A 645 -3.60 -30.91 -1.48
C LEU A 645 -3.06 -31.95 -0.51
N GLU A 646 -2.83 -33.19 -0.96
CA GLU A 646 -2.18 -34.22 -0.14
C GLU A 646 -0.77 -33.80 0.27
N TYR A 647 0.01 -33.29 -0.69
CA TYR A 647 1.33 -32.73 -0.41
C TYR A 647 1.28 -31.56 0.60
N SER A 648 0.27 -30.68 0.48
CA SER A 648 0.10 -29.53 1.39
C SER A 648 -0.31 -29.95 2.80
N VAL A 649 -1.11 -31.02 2.93
CA VAL A 649 -1.50 -31.60 4.23
C VAL A 649 -0.32 -32.28 4.89
N SER A 650 0.43 -33.14 4.18
CA SER A 650 1.61 -33.80 4.73
C SER A 650 2.68 -32.80 5.18
N ARG A 651 2.89 -31.72 4.43
CA ARG A 651 3.81 -30.66 4.83
C ARG A 651 3.36 -29.92 6.10
N ALA A 652 2.06 -29.65 6.24
CA ALA A 652 1.53 -29.00 7.44
C ALA A 652 1.63 -29.91 8.68
N GLU A 653 1.43 -31.22 8.51
CA GLU A 653 1.63 -32.22 9.58
C GLU A 653 3.11 -32.34 9.98
N ASP A 654 4.04 -32.30 9.03
CA ASP A 654 5.49 -32.30 9.28
C ASP A 654 5.97 -31.02 10.00
N GLU A 655 5.44 -29.86 9.62
CA GLU A 655 5.71 -28.57 10.29
C GLU A 655 5.18 -28.58 11.73
N GLN A 656 3.97 -29.12 11.95
CA GLN A 656 3.40 -29.28 13.29
C GLN A 656 4.24 -30.24 14.16
N GLN A 657 4.76 -31.34 13.59
CA GLN A 657 5.65 -32.27 14.31
C GLN A 657 7.02 -31.65 14.64
N ARG A 658 7.57 -30.79 13.78
CA ARG A 658 8.80 -30.02 14.04
C ARG A 658 8.61 -28.98 15.12
N GLU A 659 7.47 -28.29 15.15
CA GLU A 659 7.14 -27.33 16.21
C GLU A 659 6.90 -28.02 17.56
N SER A 660 6.28 -29.21 17.57
CA SER A 660 6.11 -29.99 18.80
C SER A 660 7.41 -30.63 19.32
N SER A 661 8.42 -30.85 18.46
CA SER A 661 9.72 -31.39 18.86
C SER A 661 10.76 -30.31 19.21
N SER A 662 10.64 -29.11 18.65
CA SER A 662 11.47 -27.96 19.05
C SER A 662 11.08 -27.37 20.40
N SER A 663 9.78 -27.40 20.74
CA SER A 663 9.25 -26.92 22.03
C SER A 663 9.57 -27.82 23.24
N SER A 664 9.92 -29.10 23.03
CA SER A 664 10.36 -29.98 24.13
C SER A 664 11.85 -29.81 24.50
N SER A 665 12.67 -29.26 23.59
CA SER A 665 14.11 -29.01 23.86
C SER A 665 14.37 -27.73 24.67
N LEU A 666 13.42 -26.79 24.70
CA LEU A 666 13.59 -25.49 25.37
C LEU A 666 13.29 -25.50 26.88
N TRP A 667 12.91 -26.64 27.45
CA TRP A 667 12.51 -26.78 28.86
C TRP A 667 13.36 -27.79 29.66
N SER A 668 14.52 -28.22 29.14
CA SER A 668 15.33 -29.28 29.78
C SER A 668 16.67 -28.86 30.37
N ASP A 669 17.23 -27.69 30.02
CA ASP A 669 18.59 -27.31 30.46
C ASP A 669 18.59 -25.98 31.22
N ASP A 670 18.16 -26.01 32.49
CA ASP A 670 18.45 -24.92 33.43
C ASP A 670 18.61 -25.45 34.86
N SER A 671 19.66 -26.24 35.07
CA SER A 671 20.13 -26.57 36.42
C SER A 671 21.64 -26.84 36.47
N SER A 672 22.45 -25.77 36.43
CA SER A 672 23.75 -25.72 37.13
C SER A 672 24.51 -24.42 36.86
N TRP A 673 24.33 -23.40 37.70
CA TRP A 673 25.35 -22.36 37.89
C TRP A 673 25.62 -22.17 39.37
N ASN A 674 26.75 -22.71 39.83
CA ASN A 674 27.36 -22.39 41.10
C ASN A 674 28.86 -22.12 40.89
N SER A 675 29.27 -20.92 41.31
CA SER A 675 30.58 -20.45 41.81
C SER A 675 31.92 -20.84 41.13
N SER A 676 32.66 -19.82 40.68
CA SER A 676 34.11 -19.53 40.92
C SER A 676 34.59 -18.45 39.92
N SER A 677 34.97 -17.23 40.29
CA SER A 677 36.21 -16.73 40.94
C SER A 677 37.53 -17.06 40.21
N GLY A 678 38.23 -16.03 39.71
CA GLY A 678 39.70 -16.03 39.59
C GLY A 678 40.29 -15.67 38.23
N SER A 679 40.81 -14.45 38.11
CA SER A 679 42.10 -14.03 37.51
C SER A 679 42.74 -14.84 36.36
N ASP A 680 43.11 -14.20 35.25
CA ASP A 680 44.47 -13.65 35.07
C ASP A 680 44.75 -12.98 33.71
N PHE A 681 45.70 -12.05 33.79
CA PHE A 681 46.43 -11.34 32.74
C PHE A 681 47.17 -12.29 31.77
N SER A 682 47.21 -11.95 30.47
CA SER A 682 48.45 -11.52 29.77
C SER A 682 48.34 -11.51 28.25
N SER A 683 49.04 -10.51 27.69
CA SER A 683 49.42 -10.22 26.31
C SER A 683 49.93 -11.40 25.48
N PHE A 684 49.66 -11.39 24.17
CA PHE A 684 50.67 -11.81 23.19
C PHE A 684 50.47 -11.17 21.80
N SER A 685 51.50 -10.49 21.36
CA SER A 685 51.78 -9.98 20.01
C SER A 685 52.38 -11.09 19.13
N GLY A 686 52.15 -11.10 17.82
CA GLY A 686 52.95 -11.93 16.92
C GLY A 686 52.47 -12.02 15.47
N SER A 687 53.17 -11.28 14.63
CA SER A 687 53.34 -11.26 13.17
C SER A 687 53.43 -12.60 12.41
N ASP A 688 53.04 -12.52 11.12
CA ASP A 688 53.62 -13.09 9.88
C ASP A 688 53.88 -14.61 9.72
N TYR A 689 53.28 -15.24 8.69
CA TYR A 689 53.93 -15.69 7.43
C TYR A 689 53.05 -16.64 6.57
N GLY A 690 53.19 -16.54 5.24
CA GLY A 690 53.00 -17.62 4.23
C GLY A 690 51.65 -17.64 3.51
N SER A 691 51.48 -17.26 2.23
CA SER A 691 52.15 -17.61 0.95
C SER A 691 51.84 -19.01 0.40
N SER A 692 50.90 -19.07 -0.55
CA SER A 692 50.81 -19.94 -1.73
C SER A 692 49.47 -19.62 -2.42
N GLY A 693 49.32 -19.25 -3.69
CA GLY A 693 50.09 -19.55 -4.89
C GLY A 693 49.18 -20.36 -5.83
N SER A 694 48.65 -19.73 -6.88
CA SER A 694 48.33 -20.41 -8.15
C SER A 694 48.01 -19.40 -9.26
N ASP A 695 48.89 -19.44 -10.26
CA ASP A 695 48.76 -18.88 -11.59
C ASP A 695 47.55 -19.40 -12.36
N TYR A 696 46.98 -18.57 -13.24
CA TYR A 696 46.70 -18.93 -14.64
C TYR A 696 46.45 -17.66 -15.49
N GLY A 697 47.32 -17.46 -16.48
CA GLY A 697 46.87 -17.32 -17.87
C GLY A 697 46.44 -15.95 -18.38
N SER A 698 47.46 -15.16 -18.74
CA SER A 698 47.55 -14.23 -19.88
C SER A 698 46.55 -14.38 -21.04
N GLY A 699 46.08 -13.23 -21.54
CA GLY A 699 45.51 -13.06 -22.89
C GLY A 699 45.42 -11.59 -23.29
N SER A 700 46.47 -11.07 -23.93
CA SER A 700 46.55 -9.71 -24.49
C SER A 700 45.73 -9.57 -25.77
N GLY A 701 45.15 -8.40 -25.99
CA GLY A 701 44.63 -7.99 -27.29
C GLY A 701 44.27 -6.51 -27.30
N GLY A 702 45.28 -5.67 -27.56
CA GLY A 702 45.08 -4.25 -27.87
C GLY A 702 44.56 -4.07 -29.30
N GLY A 703 43.91 -2.93 -29.53
CA GLY A 703 43.47 -2.48 -30.84
C GLY A 703 42.84 -1.10 -30.72
N ASP A 704 43.61 -0.07 -31.02
CA ASP A 704 43.18 1.30 -31.24
C ASP A 704 42.21 1.39 -32.45
N TYR A 705 41.11 2.13 -32.29
CA TYR A 705 40.58 3.18 -33.18
C TYR A 705 39.38 3.89 -32.54
#